data_AF-A0A7X7MSD9-F1
#
_entry.id   AF-A0A7X7MSD9-F1
#
_cell.length_a   1.000
_cell.length_b   1.000
_cell.length_c   1.000
_cell.angle_alpha   90.00
_cell.angle_beta   90.00
_cell.angle_gamma   90.00
#
_symmetry.space_group_name_H-M   'P 1'
#
loop_
_entity.id
_entity.type
_entity.pdbx_description
1 polymer ?
#
loop_
_entity_poly.entity_id
_entity_poly.type
_entity_poly.pdbx_seq_one_letter_code
_entity_poly.pdbx_strand_id
1 'polypeptide(L)'
;MNDFASMFEKATGHPPFPWQCALYNRFSAGDIPEATSIPTGLGKTSVLAIWMIALAMHPCKVPRRLVYVVNRRTVVDQTTTEAQKLLAALKEPGLTDLKQRLHDLCALTCESPLAISTLRGQFADNGEWRRDPARPAIIIGTVDMIGSGLLFSRYTAGFRTRPLHAAFLGQDALLVHDEAHLEPAFQLLLEEIAAVQKNSDFRPLRIMALTATSRLDSAPFTITQADQANKTAKTRYQATKMLSLIPLGDDAPDHAIVKKTKDLTGKVLVFVRSVETALKISSALDKGEHKGRVIHLTGTMRGKERDDLVNDPRFLRFLGSDGSSNVSPVFLICTSAGEVGVNLSADHCVCDLSTYESMAQRFGRVNRFGARDDSTITVFHETVFGKKNKKNEENVKTPLDAAREKTLSVLRDLNGDASPKNLAQHPALDAFAPLPKMRVATDVQFDAWALTSIREPIAARPPIAPYLHGETEWQPPETHVAWRNDYDFDTRVNPEDFIEIFPLHPSELLRDATKRIVETLGTLIKDRDNPPDAWLIDDYGSISRYSLVEFDKERALIQLANSTLILPESLGGLENGLFTGKGIASDVSGIERRDSVTRDATADFTLDLAGETVDEPMYRKWFAPSETQTGWQSTNAKGSVSLADHTAAVTANVRVITAKLGLSSDVQAAIAAAAEHHDDGKARVLWQYAIGNRDYPETVLAKSSGNVRSTAESYRHEFGSLPARAESSPDFDLTAHVIAAHHGRARPFFPAAEIFDPERAPAESHSIASAIPQRFATLQLTYGRWGLAYLESILRAADYAASAGIVANGATPAQISSSPGKPRVHASCVTDAISLVFDPTNPGHFFACCGLFEFAYRQHPGTTAHFDGNNFIIHAPTTLENVLESIVASEITAVDETDKPLTPVRINRFNLYLDWWRHEGGAFGKLKTWAGQMNVCGIANDMRQAIAKEIGRPNCRLAEILFLCSKGNSGQPYYFDSNYAVNAQAQDVGFSIDKLGKGGVNIIPATRPAVEFLCLVGLQRARPLLAVSERGKERLYDYHTWSNPIHISLVPAAVAGLLSCKSNHYRFGNPSRAKDYRAFMPAKILNP
;
A
#
# COMPACT_ATOMS: atom_id res chain seq x y z
N MET A 1 -18.87 31.01 25.64
CA MET A 1 -17.44 30.72 25.92
C MET A 1 -16.95 29.68 24.93
N ASN A 2 -16.89 30.02 23.63
CA ASN A 2 -16.67 29.08 22.53
C ASN A 2 -15.47 29.51 21.66
N ASP A 3 -14.34 29.80 22.29
CA ASP A 3 -13.10 30.11 21.56
C ASP A 3 -12.24 28.84 21.44
N PHE A 4 -11.70 28.59 20.25
CA PHE A 4 -10.79 27.48 19.95
C PHE A 4 -9.68 27.38 20.99
N ALA A 5 -9.11 28.52 21.40
CA ALA A 5 -8.01 28.55 22.36
C ALA A 5 -8.38 27.93 23.71
N SER A 6 -9.59 28.17 24.22
CA SER A 6 -10.06 27.59 25.49
C SER A 6 -10.29 26.09 25.38
N MET A 7 -10.88 25.61 24.27
CA MET A 7 -11.08 24.17 24.06
C MET A 7 -9.75 23.44 23.88
N PHE A 8 -8.82 24.05 23.14
CA PHE A 8 -7.48 23.51 22.92
C PHE A 8 -6.70 23.40 24.23
N GLU A 9 -6.72 24.46 25.06
CA GLU A 9 -6.04 24.47 26.35
C GLU A 9 -6.58 23.40 27.30
N LYS A 10 -7.91 23.23 27.37
CA LYS A 10 -8.53 22.17 28.16
C LYS A 10 -8.21 20.77 27.62
N ALA A 11 -8.14 20.60 26.30
CA ALA A 11 -7.88 19.30 25.68
C ALA A 11 -6.41 18.86 25.80
N THR A 12 -5.48 19.82 25.75
CA THR A 12 -4.03 19.54 25.68
C THR A 12 -3.27 19.89 26.96
N GLY A 13 -3.88 20.65 27.87
CA GLY A 13 -3.27 21.16 29.10
C GLY A 13 -2.44 22.43 28.92
N HIS A 14 -2.30 22.96 27.70
CA HIS A 14 -1.45 24.13 27.39
C HIS A 14 -2.14 25.07 26.38
N PRO A 15 -1.93 26.39 26.47
CA PRO A 15 -2.50 27.33 25.50
C PRO A 15 -1.93 27.09 24.09
N PRO A 16 -2.71 27.31 23.02
CA PRO A 16 -2.23 27.08 21.67
C PRO A 16 -1.13 28.07 21.26
N PHE A 17 -0.21 27.61 20.44
CA PHE A 17 0.69 28.47 19.67
C PHE A 17 -0.06 29.22 18.57
N PRO A 18 0.38 30.43 18.17
CA PRO A 18 -0.22 31.17 17.06
C PRO A 18 -0.39 30.36 15.76
N TRP A 19 0.58 29.53 15.38
CA TRP A 19 0.45 28.66 14.20
C TRP A 19 -0.69 27.64 14.31
N GLN A 20 -1.00 27.15 15.52
CA GLN A 20 -2.09 26.19 15.76
C GLN A 20 -3.45 26.86 15.56
N CYS A 21 -3.60 28.11 16.03
CA CYS A 21 -4.80 28.91 15.77
C CYS A 21 -4.98 29.20 14.28
N ALA A 22 -3.90 29.55 13.58
CA ALA A 22 -3.95 29.81 12.13
C ALA A 22 -4.31 28.55 11.33
N LEU A 23 -3.78 27.38 11.71
CA LEU A 23 -4.14 26.10 11.09
C LEU A 23 -5.60 25.72 11.34
N TYR A 24 -6.12 25.94 12.56
CA TYR A 24 -7.54 25.75 12.88
C TYR A 24 -8.46 26.62 12.00
N ASN A 25 -8.11 27.89 11.79
CA ASN A 25 -8.90 28.79 10.94
C ASN A 25 -8.98 28.30 9.49
N ARG A 26 -7.87 27.76 8.95
CA ARG A 26 -7.84 27.14 7.62
C ARG A 26 -8.75 25.91 7.55
N PHE A 27 -8.67 25.01 8.54
CA PHE A 27 -9.55 23.83 8.63
C PHE A 27 -11.03 24.23 8.72
N SER A 28 -11.35 25.26 9.49
CA SER A 28 -12.71 25.81 9.66
C SER A 28 -13.25 26.46 8.37
N ALA A 29 -12.37 26.93 7.50
CA ALA A 29 -12.71 27.39 6.16
C ALA A 29 -12.91 26.23 5.16
N GLY A 30 -12.46 25.00 5.49
CA GLY A 30 -12.42 23.86 4.58
C GLY A 30 -11.19 23.85 3.66
N ASP A 31 -10.22 24.73 3.92
CA ASP A 31 -8.96 24.86 3.20
C ASP A 31 -7.87 24.14 4.00
N ILE A 32 -7.50 22.92 3.59
CA ILE A 32 -6.44 22.16 4.27
C ILE A 32 -5.13 22.38 3.50
N PRO A 33 -4.05 22.89 4.14
CA PRO A 33 -2.75 23.01 3.47
C PRO A 33 -2.24 21.68 2.96
N GLU A 34 -1.71 21.68 1.73
CA GLU A 34 -0.99 20.53 1.16
C GLU A 34 0.30 20.22 1.94
N ALA A 35 0.96 21.26 2.47
CA ALA A 35 2.19 21.13 3.23
C ALA A 35 2.26 22.11 4.41
N THR A 36 2.80 21.61 5.52
CA THR A 36 3.01 22.35 6.76
C THR A 36 4.45 22.14 7.23
N SER A 37 5.20 23.24 7.30
CA SER A 37 6.60 23.25 7.72
C SER A 37 6.79 23.94 9.07
N ILE A 38 6.90 23.12 10.11
CA ILE A 38 7.01 23.55 11.50
C ILE A 38 8.30 22.96 12.10
N PRO A 39 9.19 23.79 12.69
CA PRO A 39 10.40 23.30 13.35
C PRO A 39 10.12 22.24 14.42
N THR A 40 11.08 21.32 14.59
CA THR A 40 10.97 20.28 15.62
C THR A 40 10.87 20.91 17.03
N GLY A 41 10.05 20.30 17.89
CA GLY A 41 9.86 20.78 19.26
C GLY A 41 8.77 21.85 19.47
N LEU A 42 8.04 22.27 18.44
CA LEU A 42 6.89 23.19 18.54
C LEU A 42 5.52 22.51 18.58
N GLY A 43 5.48 21.21 18.91
CA GLY A 43 4.23 20.48 19.15
C GLY A 43 3.44 20.12 17.89
N LYS A 44 4.10 19.65 16.81
CA LYS A 44 3.46 19.22 15.55
C LYS A 44 2.28 18.26 15.75
N THR A 45 2.37 17.36 16.73
CA THR A 45 1.32 16.37 17.08
C THR A 45 0.00 17.01 17.52
N SER A 46 -0.02 18.31 17.88
CA SER A 46 -1.25 19.07 18.15
C SER A 46 -2.24 19.13 16.99
N VAL A 47 -1.82 18.78 15.76
CA VAL A 47 -2.71 18.58 14.61
C VAL A 47 -3.87 17.64 14.96
N LEU A 48 -3.66 16.63 15.82
CA LEU A 48 -4.72 15.74 16.31
C LEU A 48 -5.84 16.53 17.01
N ALA A 49 -5.48 17.43 17.92
CA ALA A 49 -6.43 18.27 18.66
C ALA A 49 -7.12 19.30 17.76
N ILE A 50 -6.36 19.90 16.84
CA ILE A 50 -6.88 20.87 15.86
C ILE A 50 -7.95 20.21 14.98
N TRP A 51 -7.65 19.02 14.44
CA TRP A 51 -8.61 18.25 13.66
C TRP A 51 -9.86 17.89 14.47
N MET A 52 -9.70 17.39 15.70
CA MET A 52 -10.83 16.96 16.54
C MET A 52 -11.80 18.13 16.82
N ILE A 53 -11.26 19.29 17.20
CA ILE A 53 -12.06 20.49 17.46
C ILE A 53 -12.68 21.01 16.15
N ALA A 54 -11.91 21.06 15.06
CA ALA A 54 -12.43 21.53 13.77
C ALA A 54 -13.53 20.62 13.21
N LEU A 55 -13.41 19.29 13.35
CA LEU A 55 -14.43 18.33 12.93
C LEU A 55 -15.72 18.52 13.73
N ALA A 56 -15.64 18.65 15.05
CA ALA A 56 -16.80 18.85 15.90
C ALA A 56 -17.54 20.16 15.60
N MET A 57 -16.82 21.21 15.24
CA MET A 57 -17.38 22.53 14.94
C MET A 57 -17.85 22.67 13.48
N HIS A 58 -17.19 21.98 12.55
CA HIS A 58 -17.40 22.10 11.11
C HIS A 58 -17.41 20.73 10.40
N PRO A 59 -18.35 19.83 10.75
CA PRO A 59 -18.33 18.43 10.30
C PRO A 59 -18.51 18.23 8.79
N CYS A 60 -19.04 19.22 8.07
CA CYS A 60 -19.17 19.16 6.61
C CYS A 60 -17.91 19.62 5.87
N LYS A 61 -16.95 20.26 6.56
CA LYS A 61 -15.75 20.84 5.96
C LYS A 61 -14.48 20.06 6.25
N VAL A 62 -14.47 19.31 7.35
CA VAL A 62 -13.34 18.52 7.82
C VAL A 62 -13.67 17.03 7.66
N PRO A 63 -12.79 16.20 7.07
CA PRO A 63 -13.04 14.78 6.92
C PRO A 63 -13.24 14.05 8.25
N ARG A 64 -14.10 13.02 8.27
CA ARG A 64 -14.48 12.26 9.47
C ARG A 64 -13.36 11.48 10.12
N ARG A 65 -12.30 11.18 9.37
CA ARG A 65 -11.15 10.41 9.86
C ARG A 65 -9.87 11.21 9.71
N LEU A 66 -9.00 11.08 10.70
CA LEU A 66 -7.63 11.54 10.64
C LEU A 66 -6.72 10.32 10.57
N VAL A 67 -6.04 10.16 9.44
CA VAL A 67 -5.02 9.12 9.24
C VAL A 67 -3.65 9.75 9.44
N TYR A 68 -3.01 9.52 10.57
CA TYR A 68 -1.70 10.06 10.90
C TYR A 68 -0.61 9.03 10.58
N VAL A 69 0.11 9.26 9.47
CA VAL A 69 1.17 8.37 9.00
C VAL A 69 2.51 8.86 9.50
N VAL A 70 3.28 7.94 10.08
CA VAL A 70 4.66 8.19 10.51
C VAL A 70 5.57 7.15 9.89
N ASN A 71 6.80 7.54 9.56
CA ASN A 71 7.77 6.59 9.01
C ASN A 71 8.20 5.53 10.05
N ARG A 72 8.25 5.91 11.34
CA ARG A 72 8.87 5.09 12.39
C ARG A 72 7.86 4.61 13.42
N ARG A 73 7.94 3.32 13.76
CA ARG A 73 7.06 2.66 14.75
C ARG A 73 7.01 3.44 16.05
N THR A 74 8.13 3.72 16.71
CA THR A 74 8.15 4.40 18.01
C THR A 74 7.40 5.75 18.03
N VAL A 75 7.34 6.50 16.92
CA VAL A 75 6.53 7.74 16.86
C VAL A 75 5.05 7.43 16.96
N VAL A 76 4.62 6.31 16.40
CA VAL A 76 3.21 5.89 16.44
C VAL A 76 2.75 5.70 17.89
N ASP A 77 3.56 5.13 18.79
CA ASP A 77 3.15 4.96 20.20
C ASP A 77 2.96 6.31 20.84
N GLN A 78 3.95 7.17 20.68
CA GLN A 78 3.90 8.49 21.26
C GLN A 78 2.67 9.25 20.75
N THR A 79 2.41 9.19 19.44
CA THR A 79 1.23 9.81 18.82
C THR A 79 -0.06 9.17 19.31
N THR A 80 -0.06 7.85 19.54
CA THR A 80 -1.20 7.10 20.10
C THR A 80 -1.49 7.54 21.52
N THR A 81 -0.47 7.66 22.37
CA THR A 81 -0.58 8.18 23.72
C THR A 81 -1.13 9.61 23.73
N GLU A 82 -0.68 10.47 22.82
CA GLU A 82 -1.24 11.82 22.67
C GLU A 82 -2.72 11.79 22.25
N ALA A 83 -3.10 10.92 21.30
CA ALA A 83 -4.51 10.74 20.94
C ALA A 83 -5.34 10.23 22.14
N GLN A 84 -4.83 9.28 22.91
CA GLN A 84 -5.49 8.73 24.10
C GLN A 84 -5.68 9.79 25.18
N LYS A 85 -4.71 10.71 25.36
CA LYS A 85 -4.86 11.87 26.26
C LYS A 85 -6.02 12.77 25.82
N LEU A 86 -6.17 13.02 24.52
CA LEU A 86 -7.31 13.80 24.01
C LEU A 86 -8.65 13.11 24.32
N LEU A 87 -8.72 11.79 24.12
CA LEU A 87 -9.91 11.01 24.47
C LEU A 87 -10.21 11.06 25.98
N ALA A 88 -9.18 10.97 26.83
CA ALA A 88 -9.34 11.12 28.27
C ALA A 88 -9.85 12.53 28.64
N ALA A 89 -9.31 13.57 28.02
CA ALA A 89 -9.71 14.96 28.25
C ALA A 89 -11.18 15.22 27.89
N LEU A 90 -11.77 14.52 26.91
CA LEU A 90 -13.20 14.62 26.60
C LEU A 90 -14.12 14.23 27.77
N LYS A 91 -13.61 13.56 28.81
CA LYS A 91 -14.38 13.26 30.03
C LYS A 91 -14.49 14.45 30.98
N GLU A 92 -13.66 15.48 30.81
CA GLU A 92 -13.67 16.68 31.65
C GLU A 92 -14.95 17.50 31.47
N PRO A 93 -15.55 18.04 32.56
CA PRO A 93 -16.75 18.89 32.47
C PRO A 93 -16.59 20.10 31.54
N GLY A 94 -15.35 20.60 31.40
CA GLY A 94 -15.03 21.74 30.56
C GLY A 94 -15.16 21.49 29.05
N LEU A 95 -15.31 20.23 28.61
CA LEU A 95 -15.38 19.79 27.22
C LEU A 95 -16.68 19.03 26.87
N THR A 96 -17.72 19.11 27.71
CA THR A 96 -18.99 18.39 27.49
C THR A 96 -19.67 18.74 26.17
N ASP A 97 -19.70 20.02 25.76
CA ASP A 97 -20.27 20.42 24.44
C ASP A 97 -19.49 19.80 23.28
N LEU A 98 -18.15 19.80 23.36
CA LEU A 98 -17.29 19.18 22.35
C LEU A 98 -17.54 17.67 22.26
N LYS A 99 -17.61 16.98 23.41
CA LYS A 99 -17.93 15.55 23.50
C LYS A 99 -19.30 15.26 22.87
N GLN A 100 -20.32 16.08 23.16
CA GLN A 100 -21.67 15.90 22.64
C GLN A 100 -21.70 16.07 21.11
N ARG A 101 -21.05 17.10 20.56
CA ARG A 101 -20.96 17.31 19.11
C ARG A 101 -20.30 16.14 18.38
N LEU A 102 -19.25 15.57 18.95
CA LEU A 102 -18.63 14.35 18.39
C LEU A 102 -19.57 13.15 18.48
N HIS A 103 -20.30 13.00 19.60
CA HIS A 103 -21.28 11.93 19.77
C HIS A 103 -22.44 12.04 18.78
N ASP A 104 -22.87 13.26 18.42
CA ASP A 104 -23.92 13.50 17.44
C ASP A 104 -23.51 13.05 16.02
N LEU A 105 -22.21 12.85 15.76
CA LEU A 105 -21.72 12.31 14.49
C LEU A 105 -21.80 10.78 14.40
N CYS A 106 -21.81 10.08 15.54
CA CYS A 106 -21.91 8.62 15.60
C CYS A 106 -23.30 8.15 15.15
N ALA A 107 -23.34 7.00 14.48
CA ALA A 107 -24.57 6.36 14.05
C ALA A 107 -24.99 5.25 15.02
N LEU A 108 -24.03 4.51 15.55
CA LEU A 108 -24.27 3.38 16.43
C LEU A 108 -23.95 3.75 17.88
N THR A 109 -24.54 3.01 18.82
CA THR A 109 -24.24 3.18 20.25
C THR A 109 -22.77 2.89 20.53
N CYS A 110 -22.08 3.84 21.17
CA CYS A 110 -20.66 3.73 21.49
C CYS A 110 -20.36 4.32 22.86
N GLU A 111 -19.37 3.76 23.57
CA GLU A 111 -18.93 4.28 24.86
C GLU A 111 -18.18 5.63 24.73
N SER A 112 -17.44 5.77 23.63
CA SER A 112 -16.64 6.95 23.31
C SER A 112 -17.01 7.50 21.93
N PRO A 113 -17.18 8.82 21.77
CA PRO A 113 -17.48 9.42 20.48
C PRO A 113 -16.28 9.50 19.53
N LEU A 114 -15.07 9.17 20.01
CA LEU A 114 -13.84 9.17 19.21
C LEU A 114 -13.21 7.78 19.24
N ALA A 115 -13.07 7.15 18.07
CA ALA A 115 -12.31 5.92 17.91
C ALA A 115 -10.82 6.26 17.76
N ILE A 116 -9.96 5.55 18.49
CA ILE A 116 -8.51 5.63 18.30
C ILE A 116 -8.05 4.24 17.91
N SER A 117 -7.40 4.15 16.76
CA SER A 117 -6.81 2.90 16.31
C SER A 117 -5.37 3.14 15.91
N THR A 118 -4.55 2.15 16.26
CA THR A 118 -3.13 2.17 16.02
C THR A 118 -2.83 1.01 15.10
N LEU A 119 -2.40 1.32 13.89
CA LEU A 119 -2.07 0.34 12.87
C LEU A 119 -0.56 0.06 12.92
N ARG A 120 -0.13 -0.57 14.03
CA ARG A 120 1.24 -1.07 14.22
C ARG A 120 1.35 -2.11 15.35
N GLY A 121 2.53 -2.72 15.47
CA GLY A 121 2.96 -3.72 16.47
C GLY A 121 2.14 -3.86 17.74
N GLN A 122 2.55 -3.22 18.84
CA GLN A 122 2.04 -3.50 20.19
C GLN A 122 0.54 -3.27 20.41
N PHE A 123 -0.09 -2.38 19.64
CA PHE A 123 -1.53 -2.14 19.66
C PHE A 123 -2.09 -2.70 18.36
N ALA A 124 -2.51 -3.96 18.36
CA ALA A 124 -3.21 -4.54 17.22
C ALA A 124 -4.40 -3.63 16.84
N ASP A 125 -4.73 -3.59 15.55
CA ASP A 125 -5.91 -2.88 15.04
C ASP A 125 -7.14 -3.32 15.84
N ASN A 126 -7.56 -2.50 16.81
CA ASN A 126 -8.68 -2.78 17.70
C ASN A 126 -10.04 -2.80 17.00
N GLY A 127 -10.07 -2.51 15.70
CA GLY A 127 -11.27 -2.53 14.87
C GLY A 127 -12.26 -1.41 15.11
N GLU A 128 -12.06 -0.55 16.13
CA GLU A 128 -13.04 0.44 16.55
C GLU A 128 -13.46 1.41 15.44
N TRP A 129 -12.49 1.84 14.65
CA TRP A 129 -12.67 2.77 13.52
C TRP A 129 -13.46 2.17 12.34
N ARG A 130 -13.69 0.85 12.35
CA ARG A 130 -14.41 0.10 11.32
C ARG A 130 -15.85 -0.20 11.73
N ARG A 131 -16.13 -0.30 13.04
CA ARG A 131 -17.45 -0.72 13.58
C ARG A 131 -18.58 0.24 13.24
N ASP A 132 -18.32 1.53 13.36
CA ASP A 132 -19.25 2.59 12.96
C ASP A 132 -18.55 3.50 11.94
N PRO A 133 -18.90 3.40 10.64
CA PRO A 133 -18.34 4.26 9.61
C PRO A 133 -18.60 5.75 9.82
N ALA A 134 -19.60 6.14 10.61
CA ALA A 134 -19.90 7.54 10.91
C ALA A 134 -19.13 8.09 12.12
N ARG A 135 -18.63 7.21 13.01
CA ARG A 135 -17.88 7.59 14.21
C ARG A 135 -16.56 8.27 13.83
N PRO A 136 -16.27 9.47 14.36
CA PRO A 136 -14.96 10.11 14.22
C PRO A 136 -13.82 9.18 14.62
N ALA A 137 -12.74 9.13 13.83
CA ALA A 137 -11.61 8.25 14.12
C ALA A 137 -10.24 8.90 13.91
N ILE A 138 -9.32 8.66 14.84
CA ILE A 138 -7.89 8.90 14.68
C ILE A 138 -7.23 7.54 14.44
N ILE A 139 -6.60 7.39 13.27
CA ILE A 139 -5.95 6.17 12.82
C ILE A 139 -4.46 6.48 12.65
N ILE A 140 -3.59 5.84 13.43
CA ILE A 140 -2.16 6.16 13.43
C ILE A 140 -1.38 4.94 12.96
N GLY A 141 -0.57 5.06 11.92
CA GLY A 141 0.10 3.89 11.34
C GLY A 141 1.41 4.20 10.66
N THR A 142 2.13 3.15 10.27
CA THR A 142 3.34 3.28 9.46
C THR A 142 3.01 3.44 7.99
N VAL A 143 4.00 3.89 7.20
CA VAL A 143 3.91 3.97 5.73
C VAL A 143 3.51 2.62 5.14
N ASP A 144 4.10 1.51 5.59
CA ASP A 144 3.72 0.18 5.14
C ASP A 144 2.25 -0.16 5.43
N MET A 145 1.76 0.04 6.65
CA MET A 145 0.41 -0.39 7.04
C MET A 145 -0.69 0.47 6.38
N ILE A 146 -0.45 1.77 6.29
CA ILE A 146 -1.39 2.72 5.68
C ILE A 146 -1.31 2.63 4.16
N GLY A 147 -0.09 2.70 3.60
CA GLY A 147 0.13 2.69 2.16
C GLY A 147 -0.31 1.40 1.51
N SER A 148 0.03 0.24 2.07
CA SER A 148 -0.49 -1.04 1.57
C SER A 148 -2.01 -1.16 1.68
N GLY A 149 -2.60 -0.56 2.74
CA GLY A 149 -4.05 -0.45 2.91
C GLY A 149 -4.73 0.37 1.83
N LEU A 150 -4.18 1.55 1.51
CA LEU A 150 -4.67 2.42 0.43
C LEU A 150 -4.61 1.74 -0.94
N LEU A 151 -3.61 0.88 -1.16
CA LEU A 151 -3.40 0.14 -2.40
C LEU A 151 -4.10 -1.22 -2.47
N PHE A 152 -5.16 -1.44 -1.68
CA PHE A 152 -5.90 -2.72 -1.69
C PHE A 152 -5.02 -3.96 -1.48
N SER A 153 -3.88 -3.81 -0.80
CA SER A 153 -2.79 -4.79 -0.73
C SER A 153 -2.19 -4.92 0.67
N ARG A 154 -3.00 -4.67 1.71
CA ARG A 154 -2.53 -4.64 3.10
C ARG A 154 -1.79 -5.92 3.50
N TYR A 155 -0.54 -5.79 3.94
CA TYR A 155 0.40 -6.90 4.18
C TYR A 155 -0.10 -7.95 5.20
N THR A 156 -0.95 -7.55 6.16
CA THR A 156 -1.46 -8.43 7.22
C THR A 156 -2.94 -8.80 7.03
N ALA A 157 -3.46 -8.66 5.80
CA ALA A 157 -4.88 -8.74 5.52
C ALA A 157 -5.18 -9.59 4.28
N GLY A 158 -6.12 -10.53 4.42
CA GLY A 158 -6.65 -11.32 3.32
C GLY A 158 -7.53 -10.51 2.36
N PHE A 159 -7.82 -11.09 1.20
CA PHE A 159 -8.53 -10.40 0.12
C PHE A 159 -9.88 -9.81 0.52
N ARG A 160 -10.58 -10.41 1.49
CA ARG A 160 -11.90 -9.95 1.93
C ARG A 160 -11.84 -8.62 2.69
N THR A 161 -10.74 -8.35 3.41
CA THR A 161 -10.57 -7.14 4.23
C THR A 161 -9.82 -6.03 3.53
N ARG A 162 -9.05 -6.34 2.48
CA ARG A 162 -8.29 -5.34 1.72
C ARG A 162 -9.18 -4.18 1.20
N PRO A 163 -10.38 -4.42 0.62
CA PRO A 163 -11.28 -3.33 0.21
C PRO A 163 -11.69 -2.42 1.36
N LEU A 164 -11.96 -2.99 2.53
CA LEU A 164 -12.40 -2.24 3.71
C LEU A 164 -11.31 -1.29 4.23
N HIS A 165 -10.06 -1.74 4.22
CA HIS A 165 -8.94 -0.87 4.61
C HIS A 165 -8.74 0.25 3.60
N ALA A 166 -8.76 -0.07 2.31
CA ALA A 166 -8.68 0.94 1.26
C ALA A 166 -9.81 1.97 1.40
N ALA A 167 -11.03 1.51 1.63
CA ALA A 167 -12.20 2.35 1.84
C ALA A 167 -12.03 3.36 2.98
N PHE A 168 -11.81 2.88 4.20
CA PHE A 168 -11.81 3.77 5.37
C PHE A 168 -10.51 4.57 5.54
N LEU A 169 -9.40 4.18 4.88
CA LEU A 169 -8.18 4.98 4.83
C LEU A 169 -8.20 6.03 3.69
N GLY A 170 -8.86 5.71 2.57
CA GLY A 170 -8.85 6.50 1.34
C GLY A 170 -10.10 7.36 1.09
N GLN A 171 -11.13 7.27 1.93
CA GLN A 171 -12.41 7.96 1.72
C GLN A 171 -12.89 8.69 2.99
N ASP A 172 -13.34 9.95 2.83
CA ASP A 172 -13.75 10.82 3.95
C ASP A 172 -12.66 10.88 5.05
N ALA A 173 -11.41 11.01 4.61
CA ALA A 173 -10.22 10.99 5.45
C ALA A 173 -9.28 12.17 5.16
N LEU A 174 -8.68 12.71 6.21
CA LEU A 174 -7.52 13.59 6.17
C LEU A 174 -6.30 12.74 6.50
N LEU A 175 -5.40 12.55 5.54
CA LEU A 175 -4.14 11.87 5.75
C LEU A 175 -3.02 12.88 6.00
N VAL A 176 -2.38 12.75 7.15
CA VAL A 176 -1.25 13.57 7.57
C VAL A 176 0.01 12.73 7.48
N HIS A 177 0.93 13.12 6.59
CA HIS A 177 2.19 12.43 6.38
C HIS A 177 3.31 13.13 7.17
N ASP A 178 3.65 12.60 8.35
CA ASP A 178 4.68 13.18 9.23
C ASP A 178 6.10 12.77 8.82
N GLU A 179 6.98 13.76 8.81
CA GLU A 179 8.33 13.71 8.24
C GLU A 179 8.34 13.23 6.78
N ALA A 180 7.42 13.78 5.97
CA ALA A 180 7.20 13.37 4.58
C ALA A 180 8.46 13.37 3.69
N HIS A 181 9.47 14.19 4.03
CA HIS A 181 10.75 14.24 3.32
C HIS A 181 11.57 12.95 3.40
N LEU A 182 11.26 12.06 4.35
CA LEU A 182 11.93 10.76 4.50
C LEU A 182 11.40 9.71 3.54
N GLU A 183 10.12 9.80 3.13
CA GLU A 183 9.50 8.87 2.18
C GLU A 183 8.87 9.65 0.99
N PRO A 184 9.70 10.23 0.12
CA PRO A 184 9.21 11.00 -1.03
C PRO A 184 8.38 10.15 -2.01
N ALA A 185 8.67 8.83 -2.12
CA ALA A 185 7.89 7.92 -2.94
C ALA A 185 6.45 7.78 -2.42
N PHE A 186 6.28 7.59 -1.11
CA PHE A 186 4.95 7.55 -0.50
C PHE A 186 4.21 8.87 -0.66
N GLN A 187 4.90 10.01 -0.54
CA GLN A 187 4.28 11.33 -0.76
C GLN A 187 3.77 11.47 -2.20
N LEU A 188 4.55 11.08 -3.21
CA LEU A 188 4.12 11.07 -4.61
C LEU A 188 2.90 10.15 -4.80
N LEU A 189 2.90 8.97 -4.21
CA LEU A 189 1.77 8.04 -4.28
C LEU A 189 0.48 8.66 -3.70
N LEU A 190 0.57 9.37 -2.58
CA LEU A 190 -0.58 10.04 -1.97
C LEU A 190 -1.16 11.13 -2.88
N GLU A 191 -0.29 11.88 -3.56
CA GLU A 191 -0.67 12.90 -4.54
C GLU A 191 -1.37 12.27 -5.75
N GLU A 192 -0.89 11.12 -6.23
CA GLU A 192 -1.51 10.34 -7.32
C GLU A 192 -2.90 9.84 -6.95
N ILE A 193 -3.06 9.29 -5.73
CA ILE A 193 -4.36 8.87 -5.20
C ILE A 193 -5.33 10.07 -5.17
N ALA A 194 -4.91 11.18 -4.56
CA ALA A 194 -5.73 12.38 -4.45
C ALA A 194 -6.11 12.96 -5.83
N ALA A 195 -5.19 12.93 -6.80
CA ALA A 195 -5.43 13.39 -8.17
C ALA A 195 -6.48 12.52 -8.89
N VAL A 196 -6.42 11.19 -8.74
CA VAL A 196 -7.40 10.26 -9.33
C VAL A 196 -8.78 10.43 -8.70
N GLN A 197 -8.86 10.63 -7.38
CA GLN A 197 -10.14 10.79 -6.69
C GLN A 197 -10.86 12.10 -7.00
N LYS A 198 -10.13 13.18 -7.31
CA LYS A 198 -10.69 14.52 -7.58
C LYS A 198 -11.83 14.53 -8.61
N ASN A 199 -11.79 13.60 -9.57
CA ASN A 199 -12.77 13.54 -10.66
C ASN A 199 -13.91 12.55 -10.42
N SER A 200 -13.75 11.59 -9.50
CA SER A 200 -14.55 10.35 -9.45
C SER A 200 -15.21 10.11 -8.09
N ASP A 201 -14.46 10.24 -7.00
CA ASP A 201 -14.91 9.85 -5.66
C ASP A 201 -15.67 10.99 -4.98
N PHE A 202 -16.71 10.66 -4.21
CA PHE A 202 -17.33 11.60 -3.27
C PHE A 202 -16.41 11.76 -2.05
N ARG A 203 -16.34 12.93 -1.40
CA ARG A 203 -15.48 13.12 -0.19
C ARG A 203 -14.07 12.51 -0.31
N PRO A 204 -13.28 12.95 -1.30
CA PRO A 204 -11.97 12.39 -1.59
C PRO A 204 -11.01 12.54 -0.41
N LEU A 205 -9.98 11.71 -0.39
CA LEU A 205 -8.82 11.83 0.48
C LEU A 205 -8.24 13.24 0.39
N ARG A 206 -8.04 13.87 1.56
CA ARG A 206 -7.25 15.10 1.66
C ARG A 206 -5.91 14.77 2.29
N ILE A 207 -4.84 15.34 1.76
CA ILE A 207 -3.48 15.06 2.22
C ILE A 207 -2.83 16.32 2.79
N MET A 208 -2.04 16.16 3.84
CA MET A 208 -1.22 17.22 4.41
C MET A 208 0.15 16.66 4.78
N ALA A 209 1.20 17.10 4.08
CA ALA A 209 2.58 16.78 4.42
C ALA A 209 3.03 17.61 5.63
N LEU A 210 3.56 16.96 6.67
CA LEU A 210 4.22 17.60 7.81
C LEU A 210 5.73 17.38 7.70
N THR A 211 6.51 18.44 7.58
CA THR A 211 7.97 18.30 7.45
C THR A 211 8.75 19.47 8.07
N ALA A 212 9.87 19.18 8.73
CA ALA A 212 10.78 20.24 9.18
C ALA A 212 11.57 20.87 8.02
N THR A 213 11.75 20.16 6.91
CA THR A 213 12.54 20.56 5.74
C THR A 213 11.76 20.19 4.48
N SER A 214 11.23 21.19 3.77
CA SER A 214 10.44 20.95 2.55
C SER A 214 11.34 20.86 1.32
N ARG A 215 11.04 19.90 0.44
CA ARG A 215 11.52 19.88 -0.95
C ARG A 215 10.43 20.31 -1.96
N LEU A 216 9.27 20.73 -1.47
CA LEU A 216 8.10 21.04 -2.29
C LEU A 216 8.21 22.43 -2.92
N ASP A 217 7.70 22.57 -4.15
CA ASP A 217 7.66 23.83 -4.91
C ASP A 217 6.62 24.84 -4.38
N SER A 218 5.56 24.36 -3.70
CA SER A 218 4.54 25.23 -3.10
C SER A 218 5.00 25.78 -1.75
N ALA A 219 4.70 27.06 -1.48
CA ALA A 219 5.05 27.68 -0.20
C ALA A 219 4.30 26.98 0.95
N PRO A 220 5.01 26.25 1.84
CA PRO A 220 4.35 25.50 2.91
C PRO A 220 3.74 26.46 3.93
N PHE A 221 2.73 25.99 4.68
CA PHE A 221 2.28 26.69 5.87
C PHE A 221 3.40 26.68 6.93
N THR A 222 3.86 27.85 7.37
CA THR A 222 5.01 27.98 8.29
C THR A 222 4.66 28.72 9.58
N ILE A 223 5.60 28.70 10.53
CA ILE A 223 5.50 29.51 11.75
C ILE A 223 5.48 31.02 11.42
N THR A 224 4.72 31.78 12.19
CA THR A 224 4.57 33.22 12.03
C THR A 224 5.59 34.00 12.87
N GLN A 225 5.71 35.32 12.68
CA GLN A 225 6.50 36.18 13.57
C GLN A 225 6.02 36.12 15.03
N ALA A 226 4.72 35.91 15.26
CA ALA A 226 4.17 35.78 16.61
C ALA A 226 4.68 34.51 17.32
N ASP A 227 4.92 33.42 16.59
CA ASP A 227 5.50 32.19 17.14
C ASP A 227 6.95 32.40 17.57
N GLN A 228 7.72 33.21 16.84
CA GLN A 228 9.12 33.52 17.18
C GLN A 228 9.25 34.34 18.48
N ALA A 229 8.20 35.08 18.85
CA ALA A 229 8.15 35.85 20.09
C ALA A 229 7.78 34.99 21.33
N ASN A 230 7.35 33.73 21.14
CA ASN A 230 6.97 32.85 22.24
C ASN A 230 8.21 32.40 23.06
N LYS A 231 8.16 32.56 24.39
CA LYS A 231 9.29 32.27 25.30
C LYS A 231 9.79 30.82 25.19
N THR A 232 8.89 29.85 25.18
CA THR A 232 9.23 28.42 25.11
C THR A 232 9.80 28.04 23.75
N ALA A 233 9.23 28.57 22.67
CA ALA A 233 9.73 28.36 21.32
C ALA A 233 11.16 28.90 21.17
N LYS A 234 11.41 30.12 21.70
CA LYS A 234 12.72 30.78 21.66
C LYS A 234 13.80 29.96 22.38
N THR A 235 13.54 29.47 23.60
CA THR A 235 14.50 28.64 24.35
C THR A 235 14.91 27.39 23.58
N ARG A 236 13.94 26.67 23.00
CA ARG A 236 14.22 25.44 22.24
C ARG A 236 14.96 25.73 20.93
N TYR A 237 14.56 26.79 20.23
CA TYR A 237 15.16 27.18 18.95
C TYR A 237 16.61 27.66 19.09
N GLN A 238 16.97 28.23 20.24
CA GLN A 238 18.31 28.75 20.57
C GLN A 238 19.15 27.81 21.45
N ALA A 239 18.72 26.57 21.66
CA ALA A 239 19.39 25.63 22.56
C ALA A 239 20.83 25.30 22.13
N THR A 240 21.79 25.51 23.06
CA THR A 240 23.24 25.38 22.86
C THR A 240 23.66 23.97 22.44
N LYS A 241 24.46 23.88 21.36
CA LYS A 241 25.01 22.64 20.77
C LYS A 241 26.39 22.91 20.16
N MET A 242 27.46 22.63 20.90
CA MET A 242 28.84 22.86 20.43
C MET A 242 29.31 21.74 19.50
N LEU A 243 29.64 22.07 18.26
CA LEU A 243 30.03 21.13 17.20
C LEU A 243 31.55 21.03 17.06
N SER A 244 32.07 19.80 17.12
CA SER A 244 33.46 19.46 16.81
C SER A 244 33.51 18.46 15.65
N LEU A 245 34.26 18.79 14.60
CA LEU A 245 34.48 17.91 13.44
C LEU A 245 35.89 17.28 13.55
N ILE A 246 35.97 15.95 13.57
CA ILE A 246 37.24 15.22 13.72
C ILE A 246 37.46 14.33 12.49
N PRO A 247 38.57 14.49 11.75
CA PRO A 247 38.92 13.58 10.66
C PRO A 247 39.32 12.21 11.21
N LEU A 248 38.84 11.13 10.60
CA LEU A 248 39.31 9.78 10.87
C LEU A 248 40.73 9.61 10.33
N GLY A 249 41.65 9.17 11.20
CA GLY A 249 43.02 8.77 10.85
C GLY A 249 43.09 7.29 10.44
N ASP A 250 44.16 6.60 10.84
CA ASP A 250 44.36 5.16 10.55
C ASP A 250 43.50 4.23 11.43
N ASP A 251 42.91 4.76 12.52
CA ASP A 251 42.04 4.00 13.40
C ASP A 251 40.71 3.65 12.72
N ALA A 252 40.23 2.42 12.94
CA ALA A 252 38.90 2.02 12.52
C ALA A 252 37.82 2.93 13.19
N PRO A 253 36.74 3.31 12.49
CA PRO A 253 35.75 4.27 12.99
C PRO A 253 35.16 3.90 14.37
N ASP A 254 34.93 2.61 14.61
CA ASP A 254 34.43 2.09 15.87
C ASP A 254 35.39 2.33 17.04
N HIS A 255 36.71 2.19 16.85
CA HIS A 255 37.69 2.45 17.90
C HIS A 255 37.75 3.93 18.29
N ALA A 256 37.79 4.83 17.30
CA ALA A 256 37.84 6.27 17.53
C ALA A 256 36.59 6.78 18.27
N ILE A 257 35.41 6.30 17.87
CA ILE A 257 34.13 6.63 18.51
C ILE A 257 34.10 6.10 19.94
N VAL A 258 34.51 4.84 20.19
CA VAL A 258 34.55 4.26 21.54
C VAL A 258 35.46 5.07 22.46
N LYS A 259 36.66 5.43 22.00
CA LYS A 259 37.62 6.22 22.79
C LYS A 259 37.01 7.55 23.24
N LYS A 260 36.45 8.33 22.29
CA LYS A 260 35.83 9.62 22.59
C LYS A 260 34.60 9.50 23.49
N THR A 261 33.82 8.42 23.32
CA THR A 261 32.60 8.18 24.09
C THR A 261 32.89 7.90 25.57
N LYS A 262 33.99 7.19 25.87
CA LYS A 262 34.42 6.89 27.25
C LYS A 262 34.78 8.13 28.07
N ASP A 263 35.22 9.20 27.40
CA ASP A 263 35.61 10.46 28.06
C ASP A 263 34.39 11.31 28.49
N LEU A 264 33.17 10.91 28.11
CA LEU A 264 31.93 11.67 28.37
C LEU A 264 31.18 11.12 29.58
N THR A 265 30.48 12.01 30.29
CA THR A 265 29.60 11.66 31.42
C THR A 265 28.15 12.02 31.12
N GLY A 266 27.21 11.57 31.96
CA GLY A 266 25.78 11.83 31.75
C GLY A 266 25.15 10.97 30.64
N LYS A 267 24.19 11.55 29.91
CA LYS A 267 23.44 10.86 28.85
C LYS A 267 24.14 11.06 27.51
N VAL A 268 24.72 9.99 26.96
CA VAL A 268 25.50 10.07 25.72
C VAL A 268 24.82 9.28 24.60
N LEU A 269 24.50 9.97 23.51
CA LEU A 269 24.01 9.36 22.28
C LEU A 269 25.17 9.04 21.34
N VAL A 270 25.19 7.83 20.79
CA VAL A 270 26.16 7.44 19.76
C VAL A 270 25.41 7.07 18.48
N PHE A 271 25.64 7.77 17.37
CA PHE A 271 25.03 7.43 16.08
C PHE A 271 26.06 6.91 15.09
N VAL A 272 25.76 5.76 14.47
CA VAL A 272 26.57 5.17 13.38
C VAL A 272 25.71 4.63 12.25
N ARG A 273 26.20 4.65 11.01
CA ARG A 273 25.41 4.20 9.85
C ARG A 273 25.12 2.70 9.81
N SER A 274 26.07 1.85 10.24
CA SER A 274 25.95 0.40 10.09
C SER A 274 25.58 -0.31 11.40
N VAL A 275 24.70 -1.32 11.30
CA VAL A 275 24.33 -2.18 12.43
C VAL A 275 25.56 -2.90 12.98
N GLU A 276 26.46 -3.37 12.12
CA GLU A 276 27.69 -4.06 12.53
C GLU A 276 28.57 -3.15 13.40
N THR A 277 28.79 -1.90 12.98
CA THR A 277 29.54 -0.89 13.75
C THR A 277 28.84 -0.60 15.08
N ALA A 278 27.51 -0.47 15.09
CA ALA A 278 26.75 -0.25 16.31
C ALA A 278 26.93 -1.39 17.34
N LEU A 279 26.92 -2.64 16.88
CA LEU A 279 27.11 -3.82 17.74
C LEU A 279 28.56 -3.94 18.24
N LYS A 280 29.56 -3.62 17.40
CA LYS A 280 30.98 -3.57 17.80
C LYS A 280 31.22 -2.52 18.88
N ILE A 281 30.70 -1.30 18.69
CA ILE A 281 30.79 -0.21 19.67
C ILE A 281 30.09 -0.62 20.97
N SER A 282 28.88 -1.17 20.88
CA SER A 282 28.12 -1.64 22.05
C SER A 282 28.93 -2.66 22.86
N SER A 283 29.49 -3.67 22.18
CA SER A 283 30.30 -4.72 22.81
C SER A 283 31.61 -4.21 23.40
N ALA A 284 32.21 -3.18 22.81
CA ALA A 284 33.44 -2.57 23.29
C ALA A 284 33.22 -1.64 24.50
N LEU A 285 32.08 -0.96 24.55
CA LEU A 285 31.68 -0.11 25.67
C LEU A 285 31.12 -0.91 26.83
N ASP A 286 30.41 -2.03 26.59
CA ASP A 286 29.73 -2.81 27.64
C ASP A 286 30.68 -3.75 28.41
N LYS A 287 31.83 -3.21 28.81
CA LYS A 287 32.91 -3.90 29.53
C LYS A 287 33.47 -2.98 30.62
N GLY A 288 34.16 -3.56 31.60
CA GLY A 288 34.81 -2.80 32.67
C GLY A 288 33.83 -1.95 33.47
N GLU A 289 34.17 -0.67 33.72
CA GLU A 289 33.39 0.26 34.53
C GLU A 289 32.04 0.69 33.91
N HIS A 290 31.84 0.44 32.62
CA HIS A 290 30.61 0.76 31.88
C HIS A 290 29.70 -0.45 31.67
N LYS A 291 30.07 -1.63 32.17
CA LYS A 291 29.27 -2.85 32.05
C LYS A 291 27.85 -2.63 32.60
N GLY A 292 26.85 -3.04 31.81
CA GLY A 292 25.43 -2.87 32.11
C GLY A 292 24.87 -1.47 31.82
N ARG A 293 25.68 -0.52 31.33
CA ARG A 293 25.26 0.88 31.07
C ARG A 293 25.00 1.20 29.61
N VAL A 294 25.11 0.20 28.75
CA VAL A 294 25.02 0.31 27.29
C VAL A 294 23.69 -0.25 26.82
N ILE A 295 23.02 0.50 25.94
CA ILE A 295 21.81 0.10 25.25
C ILE A 295 22.01 0.35 23.76
N HIS A 296 21.42 -0.48 22.91
CA HIS A 296 21.40 -0.23 21.48
C HIS A 296 19.98 -0.18 20.92
N LEU A 297 19.80 0.63 19.88
CA LEU A 297 18.56 0.74 19.10
C LEU A 297 18.90 0.69 17.62
N THR A 298 18.62 -0.45 16.99
CA THR A 298 18.87 -0.65 15.55
C THR A 298 17.57 -0.88 14.78
N GLY A 299 17.61 -0.59 13.48
CA GLY A 299 16.48 -0.83 12.57
C GLY A 299 16.04 -2.29 12.51
N THR A 300 16.96 -3.22 12.82
CA THR A 300 16.85 -4.65 12.56
C THR A 300 16.38 -5.48 13.74
N MET A 301 16.13 -4.85 14.88
CA MET A 301 15.57 -5.53 16.04
C MET A 301 14.15 -6.01 15.75
N ARG A 302 13.81 -7.21 16.21
CA ARG A 302 12.45 -7.74 16.25
C ARG A 302 11.56 -6.80 17.06
N GLY A 303 10.29 -6.71 16.66
CA GLY A 303 9.35 -5.75 17.23
C GLY A 303 9.22 -5.87 18.75
N LYS A 304 9.13 -7.09 19.29
CA LYS A 304 9.02 -7.35 20.74
C LYS A 304 10.16 -6.71 21.54
N GLU A 305 11.42 -7.00 21.21
CA GLU A 305 12.58 -6.50 21.96
C GLU A 305 12.72 -4.98 21.85
N ARG A 306 12.26 -4.38 20.74
CA ARG A 306 12.18 -2.93 20.62
C ARG A 306 11.08 -2.35 21.53
N ASP A 307 9.93 -3.00 21.64
CA ASP A 307 8.83 -2.56 22.49
C ASP A 307 9.23 -2.66 23.98
N ASP A 308 9.92 -3.73 24.36
CA ASP A 308 10.47 -3.93 25.71
C ASP A 308 11.51 -2.85 26.07
N LEU A 309 12.26 -2.34 25.08
CA LEU A 309 13.27 -1.30 25.27
C LEU A 309 12.71 -0.02 25.88
N VAL A 310 11.46 0.33 25.57
CA VAL A 310 10.82 1.56 26.08
C VAL A 310 10.65 1.52 27.60
N ASN A 311 10.57 0.32 28.17
CA ASN A 311 10.45 0.10 29.61
C ASN A 311 11.81 -0.08 30.31
N ASP A 312 12.93 -0.10 29.56
CA ASP A 312 14.26 -0.24 30.14
C ASP A 312 14.62 1.02 30.97
N PRO A 313 14.96 0.90 32.27
CA PRO A 313 15.31 2.03 33.13
C PRO A 313 16.43 2.92 32.57
N ARG A 314 17.37 2.33 31.83
CA ARG A 314 18.48 3.05 31.21
C ARG A 314 17.99 3.84 29.99
N PHE A 315 17.02 3.31 29.24
CA PHE A 315 16.44 3.97 28.07
C PHE A 315 15.52 5.12 28.48
N LEU A 316 14.73 4.92 29.54
CA LEU A 316 13.86 5.95 30.15
C LEU A 316 14.63 7.23 30.53
N ARG A 317 15.93 7.14 30.86
CA ARG A 317 16.78 8.32 31.11
C ARG A 317 16.86 9.28 29.92
N PHE A 318 16.64 8.80 28.69
CA PHE A 318 16.63 9.65 27.49
C PHE A 318 15.24 10.20 27.15
N LEU A 319 14.17 9.68 27.77
CA LEU A 319 12.77 10.03 27.52
C LEU A 319 12.26 11.09 28.50
N GLY A 320 12.62 12.36 28.31
CA GLY A 320 12.02 13.48 29.06
C GLY A 320 13.01 14.48 29.66
N SER A 321 12.47 15.40 30.46
CA SER A 321 13.18 16.49 31.14
C SER A 321 13.54 16.18 32.59
N ASP A 322 13.49 14.90 33.01
CA ASP A 322 13.79 14.54 34.39
C ASP A 322 15.20 15.03 34.76
N GLY A 323 15.22 16.07 35.60
CA GLY A 323 16.41 16.69 36.17
C GLY A 323 17.11 15.81 37.20
N SER A 324 17.00 14.48 37.07
CA SER A 324 17.82 13.58 37.86
C SER A 324 19.26 13.73 37.38
N SER A 325 20.04 14.48 38.16
CA SER A 325 21.49 14.63 38.05
C SER A 325 22.17 13.32 38.43
N ASN A 326 21.84 12.23 37.75
CA ASN A 326 22.50 10.96 37.92
C ASN A 326 23.82 11.03 37.13
N VAL A 327 24.93 11.21 37.85
CA VAL A 327 26.26 11.48 37.31
C VAL A 327 26.82 10.28 36.52
N SER A 328 26.27 9.07 36.74
CA SER A 328 26.73 7.86 36.07
C SER A 328 26.44 7.89 34.56
N PRO A 329 27.43 7.63 33.69
CA PRO A 329 27.25 7.66 32.26
C PRO A 329 26.32 6.53 31.81
N VAL A 330 25.39 6.83 30.91
CA VAL A 330 24.59 5.84 30.18
C VAL A 330 24.70 6.14 28.69
N PHE A 331 24.90 5.07 27.93
CA PHE A 331 25.20 5.12 26.50
C PHE A 331 24.06 4.51 25.70
N LEU A 332 23.52 5.26 24.74
CA LEU A 332 22.55 4.77 23.78
C LEU A 332 23.17 4.77 22.38
N ILE A 333 23.41 3.58 21.84
CA ILE A 333 24.04 3.36 20.54
C ILE A 333 22.94 3.15 19.50
N CYS A 334 22.84 4.03 18.53
CA CYS A 334 21.79 4.06 17.55
C CYS A 334 22.34 3.97 16.14
N THR A 335 21.57 3.31 15.27
CA THR A 335 21.63 3.59 13.82
C THR A 335 20.64 4.73 13.48
N SER A 336 20.22 4.85 12.22
CA SER A 336 19.15 5.78 11.84
C SER A 336 17.81 5.53 12.57
N ALA A 337 17.68 4.40 13.27
CA ALA A 337 16.55 4.09 14.14
C ALA A 337 16.35 5.08 15.31
N GLY A 338 17.41 5.76 15.78
CA GLY A 338 17.30 6.78 16.84
C GLY A 338 17.09 8.21 16.33
N GLU A 339 17.18 8.43 15.02
CA GLU A 339 17.09 9.78 14.42
C GLU A 339 15.65 10.30 14.45
N VAL A 340 14.69 9.42 14.18
CA VAL A 340 13.26 9.73 14.05
C VAL A 340 12.52 8.60 14.73
N GLY A 341 11.48 8.86 15.50
CA GLY A 341 10.89 7.78 16.31
C GLY A 341 10.57 8.16 17.73
N VAL A 342 11.53 8.79 18.38
CA VAL A 342 11.58 8.79 19.83
C VAL A 342 11.94 10.20 20.30
N ASN A 343 11.23 10.69 21.31
CA ASN A 343 11.47 11.98 21.94
C ASN A 343 12.73 11.96 22.83
N LEU A 344 13.88 11.60 22.25
CA LEU A 344 15.15 11.48 22.95
C LEU A 344 15.74 12.87 23.26
N SER A 345 16.32 13.01 24.45
CA SER A 345 17.16 14.15 24.82
C SER A 345 18.40 13.69 25.59
N ALA A 346 19.54 13.66 24.90
CA ALA A 346 20.86 13.42 25.48
C ALA A 346 21.57 14.73 25.86
N ASP A 347 22.59 14.60 26.70
CA ASP A 347 23.49 15.71 27.09
C ASP A 347 24.58 15.92 26.02
N HIS A 348 25.10 14.81 25.47
CA HIS A 348 26.17 14.80 24.46
C HIS A 348 25.87 13.82 23.31
N CYS A 349 26.48 14.05 22.14
CA CYS A 349 26.41 13.15 21.00
C CYS A 349 27.80 12.90 20.39
N VAL A 350 28.06 11.65 20.01
CA VAL A 350 29.21 11.24 19.20
C VAL A 350 28.70 10.49 17.98
N CYS A 351 29.07 10.87 16.76
CA CYS A 351 28.55 10.19 15.59
C CYS A 351 29.50 10.17 14.39
N ASP A 352 29.20 9.31 13.43
CA ASP A 352 29.77 9.41 12.08
C ASP A 352 29.05 10.46 11.22
N LEU A 353 29.72 10.92 10.17
CA LEU A 353 29.16 11.86 9.20
C LEU A 353 28.11 11.18 8.31
N SER A 354 26.94 11.80 8.24
CA SER A 354 25.79 11.41 7.40
C SER A 354 25.37 12.56 6.46
N THR A 355 24.22 12.44 5.82
CA THR A 355 23.56 13.50 5.02
C THR A 355 23.00 14.60 5.93
N TYR A 356 22.80 15.80 5.39
CA TYR A 356 22.48 16.99 6.19
C TYR A 356 21.19 16.83 7.03
N GLU A 357 20.11 16.31 6.45
CA GLU A 357 18.85 16.07 7.13
C GLU A 357 18.98 15.04 8.25
N SER A 358 19.79 14.00 8.04
CA SER A 358 20.12 12.98 9.05
C SER A 358 20.90 13.62 10.21
N MET A 359 21.91 14.45 9.90
CA MET A 359 22.69 15.18 10.91
C MET A 359 21.82 16.16 11.71
N ALA A 360 20.95 16.94 11.04
CA ALA A 360 20.04 17.87 11.70
C ALA A 360 19.07 17.13 12.67
N GLN A 361 18.56 15.96 12.28
CA GLN A 361 17.72 15.13 13.14
C GLN A 361 18.48 14.58 14.35
N ARG A 362 19.71 14.07 14.15
CA ARG A 362 20.61 13.61 15.23
C ARG A 362 20.87 14.74 16.23
N PHE A 363 21.21 15.93 15.74
CA PHE A 363 21.49 17.10 16.58
C PHE A 363 20.26 17.57 17.35
N GLY A 364 19.07 17.42 16.76
CA GLY A 364 17.78 17.67 17.41
C GLY A 364 17.43 16.69 18.55
N ARG A 365 18.26 15.68 18.84
CA ARG A 365 18.15 14.78 20.00
C ARG A 365 19.14 15.15 21.13
N VAL A 366 19.93 16.20 20.95
CA VAL A 366 20.87 16.73 21.95
C VAL A 366 20.29 18.02 22.52
N ASN A 367 20.28 18.16 23.86
CA ASN A 367 19.76 19.35 24.54
C ASN A 367 18.40 19.82 23.98
N ARG A 368 17.47 18.87 23.78
CA ARG A 368 16.25 19.10 23.02
C ARG A 368 15.34 20.16 23.65
N PHE A 369 15.38 20.27 24.97
CA PHE A 369 14.56 21.20 25.75
C PHE A 369 15.28 22.51 26.09
N GLY A 370 16.55 22.67 25.70
CA GLY A 370 17.35 23.86 26.04
C GLY A 370 17.58 24.01 27.56
N ALA A 371 17.81 22.88 28.24
CA ALA A 371 17.97 22.85 29.70
C ALA A 371 19.42 23.07 30.16
N ARG A 372 20.38 23.11 29.23
CA ARG A 372 21.81 23.13 29.50
C ARG A 372 22.57 23.99 28.50
N ASP A 373 23.78 24.41 28.88
CA ASP A 373 24.68 25.22 28.05
C ASP A 373 26.01 24.53 27.73
N ASP A 374 26.22 23.30 28.19
CA ASP A 374 27.46 22.52 28.09
C ASP A 374 27.42 21.37 27.06
N SER A 375 26.35 21.28 26.26
CA SER A 375 26.14 20.17 25.33
C SER A 375 27.11 20.18 24.14
N THR A 376 27.69 19.01 23.87
CA THR A 376 28.69 18.81 22.81
C THR A 376 28.24 17.76 21.79
N ILE A 377 28.63 17.98 20.54
CA ILE A 377 28.39 17.10 19.40
C ILE A 377 29.73 16.87 18.70
N THR A 378 30.23 15.64 18.72
CA THR A 378 31.45 15.26 18.01
C THR A 378 31.11 14.44 16.78
N VAL A 379 31.50 14.90 15.60
CA VAL A 379 31.28 14.21 14.32
C VAL A 379 32.60 13.72 13.76
N PHE A 380 32.72 12.40 13.60
CA PHE A 380 33.82 11.77 12.88
C PHE A 380 33.52 11.71 11.39
N HIS A 381 34.45 12.17 10.56
CA HIS A 381 34.28 12.17 9.11
C HIS A 381 35.48 11.56 8.39
N GLU A 382 35.23 10.95 7.23
CA GLU A 382 36.30 10.50 6.35
C GLU A 382 37.08 11.69 5.78
N THR A 383 38.36 11.48 5.51
CA THR A 383 39.20 12.43 4.77
C THR A 383 39.04 12.29 3.25
N VAL A 384 38.55 11.14 2.80
CA VAL A 384 38.35 10.79 1.38
C VAL A 384 36.97 10.13 1.23
N PHE A 385 36.18 10.62 0.27
CA PHE A 385 34.85 10.09 -0.06
C PHE A 385 34.87 9.22 -1.32
N GLY A 386 34.08 8.14 -1.36
CA GLY A 386 33.99 7.19 -2.47
C GLY A 386 34.94 6.00 -2.35
N LYS A 387 34.80 5.02 -3.26
CA LYS A 387 35.67 3.83 -3.32
C LYS A 387 36.75 4.02 -4.37
N LYS A 388 37.98 3.63 -4.05
CA LYS A 388 39.11 3.66 -4.99
C LYS A 388 38.84 2.73 -6.17
N ASN A 389 38.82 3.28 -7.39
CA ASN A 389 38.67 2.47 -8.59
C ASN A 389 39.95 1.66 -8.83
N LYS A 390 39.84 0.33 -8.83
CA LYS A 390 40.99 -0.57 -9.07
C LYS A 390 41.63 -0.39 -10.46
N LYS A 391 40.93 0.23 -11.42
CA LYS A 391 41.43 0.42 -12.79
C LYS A 391 42.09 1.77 -13.06
N ASN A 392 41.65 2.84 -12.39
CA ASN A 392 42.00 4.22 -12.77
C ASN A 392 42.52 5.08 -11.61
N GLU A 393 42.69 4.51 -10.40
CA GLU A 393 43.10 5.18 -9.15
C GLU A 393 42.20 6.33 -8.64
N GLU A 394 41.27 6.84 -9.43
CA GLU A 394 40.25 7.82 -8.99
C GLU A 394 39.19 7.18 -8.07
N ASN A 395 38.67 7.98 -7.13
CA ASN A 395 37.57 7.54 -6.26
C ASN A 395 36.23 7.69 -6.98
N VAL A 396 35.53 6.59 -7.18
CA VAL A 396 34.14 6.62 -7.65
C VAL A 396 33.27 7.00 -6.46
N LYS A 397 32.73 8.23 -6.50
CA LYS A 397 31.78 8.74 -5.52
C LYS A 397 30.37 8.30 -5.90
N THR A 398 29.66 7.69 -4.95
CA THR A 398 28.21 7.50 -5.10
C THR A 398 27.49 8.85 -4.92
N PRO A 399 26.24 9.01 -5.38
CA PRO A 399 25.44 10.20 -5.08
C PRO A 399 25.33 10.49 -3.57
N LEU A 400 25.27 9.42 -2.76
CA LEU A 400 25.29 9.53 -1.30
C LEU A 400 26.63 10.07 -0.77
N ASP A 401 27.77 9.65 -1.34
CA ASP A 401 29.09 10.17 -0.95
C ASP A 401 29.22 11.66 -1.27
N ALA A 402 28.69 12.10 -2.41
CA ALA A 402 28.67 13.51 -2.79
C ALA A 402 27.82 14.35 -1.81
N ALA A 403 26.63 13.87 -1.43
CA ALA A 403 25.78 14.53 -0.44
C ALA A 403 26.45 14.64 0.94
N ARG A 404 27.21 13.62 1.36
CA ARG A 404 27.97 13.64 2.63
C ARG A 404 29.14 14.61 2.59
N GLU A 405 29.87 14.67 1.49
CA GLU A 405 30.94 15.64 1.29
C GLU A 405 30.40 17.08 1.35
N LYS A 406 29.25 17.32 0.72
CA LYS A 406 28.51 18.59 0.83
C LYS A 406 28.06 18.88 2.25
N THR A 407 27.55 17.87 2.96
CA THR A 407 27.18 17.99 4.38
C THR A 407 28.37 18.45 5.22
N LEU A 408 29.56 17.88 4.99
CA LEU A 408 30.78 18.30 5.69
C LEU A 408 31.11 19.78 5.44
N SER A 409 30.94 20.26 4.21
CA SER A 409 31.13 21.69 3.88
C SER A 409 30.18 22.55 4.70
N VAL A 410 28.89 22.22 4.71
CA VAL A 410 27.87 22.97 5.44
C VAL A 410 28.13 22.96 6.94
N LEU A 411 28.53 21.82 7.51
CA LEU A 411 28.87 21.71 8.93
C LEU A 411 30.11 22.54 9.32
N ARG A 412 31.04 22.78 8.39
CA ARG A 412 32.17 23.70 8.64
C ARG A 412 31.69 25.15 8.71
N ASP A 413 30.75 25.53 7.85
CA ASP A 413 30.18 26.89 7.79
C ASP A 413 29.37 27.24 9.06
N LEU A 414 28.93 26.24 9.82
CA LEU A 414 28.28 26.44 11.11
C LEU A 414 29.20 27.03 12.20
N ASN A 415 30.52 27.07 11.98
CA ASN A 415 31.52 27.66 12.89
C ASN A 415 31.41 27.16 14.35
N GLY A 416 31.08 25.87 14.53
CA GLY A 416 30.97 25.24 15.85
C GLY A 416 29.61 25.38 16.53
N ASP A 417 28.62 26.05 15.94
CA ASP A 417 27.25 26.14 16.49
C ASP A 417 26.26 25.28 15.69
N ALA A 418 25.85 24.15 16.27
CA ALA A 418 24.84 23.26 15.70
C ALA A 418 23.41 23.54 16.23
N SER A 419 23.13 24.76 16.73
CA SER A 419 21.80 25.14 17.20
C SER A 419 20.74 25.05 16.09
N PRO A 420 19.46 24.77 16.42
CA PRO A 420 18.38 24.73 15.43
C PRO A 420 18.24 26.02 14.62
N LYS A 421 18.52 27.17 15.24
CA LYS A 421 18.58 28.48 14.58
C LYS A 421 19.64 28.50 13.48
N ASN A 422 20.88 28.10 13.80
CA ASN A 422 21.97 28.18 12.84
C ASN A 422 21.80 27.17 11.69
N LEU A 423 21.32 25.97 12.00
CA LEU A 423 20.95 24.96 10.98
C LEU A 423 19.90 25.51 10.02
N ALA A 424 18.81 26.10 10.53
CA ALA A 424 17.74 26.65 9.68
C ALA A 424 18.19 27.80 8.76
N GLN A 425 19.29 28.50 9.10
CA GLN A 425 19.87 29.57 8.28
C GLN A 425 20.82 29.05 7.19
N HIS A 426 21.21 27.78 7.25
CA HIS A 426 22.10 27.13 6.28
C HIS A 426 21.44 25.88 5.67
N PRO A 427 20.30 26.01 4.97
CA PRO A 427 19.71 24.88 4.26
C PRO A 427 20.58 24.51 3.05
N ALA A 428 20.86 23.22 2.87
CA ALA A 428 21.66 22.73 1.76
C ALA A 428 20.97 21.52 1.11
N LEU A 429 20.08 21.78 0.16
CA LEU A 429 19.34 20.73 -0.56
C LEU A 429 20.26 19.77 -1.32
N ASP A 430 21.41 20.24 -1.79
CA ASP A 430 22.45 19.44 -2.45
C ASP A 430 23.26 18.56 -1.47
N ALA A 431 23.10 18.78 -0.16
CA ALA A 431 23.67 17.96 0.90
C ALA A 431 22.68 16.89 1.42
N PHE A 432 21.44 16.86 0.90
CA PHE A 432 20.46 15.90 1.35
C PHE A 432 20.68 14.51 0.74
N ALA A 433 20.12 13.47 1.35
CA ALA A 433 20.08 12.16 0.71
C ALA A 433 19.49 12.25 -0.72
N PRO A 434 20.13 11.59 -1.71
CA PRO A 434 19.63 11.56 -3.07
C PRO A 434 18.21 10.95 -3.08
N LEU A 435 17.34 11.47 -3.94
CA LEU A 435 16.00 10.92 -4.08
C LEU A 435 16.10 9.47 -4.59
N PRO A 436 15.31 8.54 -4.03
CA PRO A 436 15.16 7.23 -4.62
C PRO A 436 14.56 7.36 -6.02
N LYS A 437 14.77 6.35 -6.87
CA LYS A 437 14.00 6.20 -8.10
C LYS A 437 12.55 5.90 -7.72
N MET A 438 11.68 6.86 -7.92
CA MET A 438 10.26 6.75 -7.57
C MET A 438 9.48 6.08 -8.72
N ARG A 439 8.46 5.31 -8.35
CA ARG A 439 7.46 4.77 -9.28
C ARG A 439 6.23 5.67 -9.29
N VAL A 440 5.62 5.79 -10.46
CA VAL A 440 4.39 6.57 -10.67
C VAL A 440 3.24 5.57 -10.76
N ALA A 441 2.28 5.65 -9.83
CA ALA A 441 1.09 4.82 -9.90
C ALA A 441 0.07 5.47 -10.85
N THR A 442 -0.37 4.70 -11.84
CA THR A 442 -1.38 5.14 -12.80
C THR A 442 -2.73 4.47 -12.52
N ASP A 443 -3.77 4.91 -13.21
CA ASP A 443 -5.09 4.28 -13.18
C ASP A 443 -5.04 2.78 -13.51
N VAL A 444 -4.07 2.35 -14.31
CA VAL A 444 -3.81 0.94 -14.62
C VAL A 444 -3.48 0.12 -13.38
N GLN A 445 -2.52 0.59 -12.57
CA GLN A 445 -2.14 -0.11 -11.34
C GLN A 445 -3.24 -0.04 -10.30
N PHE A 446 -3.91 1.12 -10.15
CA PHE A 446 -5.03 1.24 -9.23
C PHE A 446 -6.21 0.32 -9.59
N ASP A 447 -6.51 0.13 -10.88
CA ASP A 447 -7.49 -0.87 -11.33
C ASP A 447 -7.06 -2.27 -10.93
N ALA A 448 -5.81 -2.65 -11.24
CA ALA A 448 -5.32 -4.00 -10.99
C ALA A 448 -5.27 -4.34 -9.49
N TRP A 449 -4.86 -3.38 -8.63
CA TRP A 449 -4.88 -3.55 -7.18
C TRP A 449 -6.31 -3.66 -6.62
N ALA A 450 -7.29 -2.97 -7.22
CA ALA A 450 -8.70 -3.03 -6.78
C ALA A 450 -9.39 -4.39 -7.09
N LEU A 451 -8.79 -5.25 -7.92
CA LEU A 451 -9.26 -6.61 -8.24
C LEU A 451 -8.93 -7.60 -7.10
N THR A 452 -9.41 -7.29 -5.89
CA THR A 452 -9.02 -8.01 -4.68
C THR A 452 -9.45 -9.47 -4.68
N SER A 453 -10.55 -9.85 -5.32
CA SER A 453 -11.00 -11.24 -5.33
C SER A 453 -10.13 -12.17 -6.18
N ILE A 454 -9.25 -11.62 -7.04
CA ILE A 454 -8.29 -12.37 -7.86
C ILE A 454 -7.01 -12.60 -7.07
N ARG A 455 -6.69 -13.87 -6.80
CA ARG A 455 -5.51 -14.27 -6.02
C ARG A 455 -4.31 -14.61 -6.91
N GLU A 456 -4.58 -14.99 -8.15
CA GLU A 456 -3.60 -15.35 -9.16
C GLU A 456 -2.78 -14.13 -9.61
N PRO A 457 -1.51 -14.30 -10.04
CA PRO A 457 -0.70 -13.18 -10.52
C PRO A 457 -1.38 -12.40 -11.65
N ILE A 458 -1.32 -11.08 -11.61
CA ILE A 458 -1.73 -10.20 -12.72
C ILE A 458 -0.53 -9.32 -13.05
N ALA A 459 -0.11 -9.29 -14.32
CA ALA A 459 1.07 -8.54 -14.70
C ALA A 459 0.92 -7.03 -14.48
N ALA A 460 -0.27 -6.45 -14.66
CA ALA A 460 -0.52 -5.03 -14.37
C ALA A 460 -0.61 -4.70 -12.86
N ARG A 461 -0.50 -5.71 -11.97
CA ARG A 461 -0.52 -5.58 -10.50
C ARG A 461 0.91 -5.78 -9.94
N PRO A 462 1.80 -4.77 -10.04
CA PRO A 462 3.17 -4.89 -9.54
C PRO A 462 3.22 -4.90 -8.01
N PRO A 463 4.36 -5.31 -7.42
CA PRO A 463 4.60 -5.17 -5.98
C PRO A 463 4.49 -3.71 -5.55
N ILE A 464 3.96 -3.49 -4.35
CA ILE A 464 3.67 -2.13 -3.85
C ILE A 464 4.88 -1.44 -3.19
N ALA A 465 5.87 -2.19 -2.70
CA ALA A 465 7.00 -1.63 -1.95
C ALA A 465 7.77 -0.53 -2.70
N PRO A 466 8.04 -0.63 -4.02
CA PRO A 466 8.65 0.45 -4.79
C PRO A 466 7.83 1.75 -4.83
N TYR A 467 6.51 1.70 -4.67
CA TYR A 467 5.65 2.88 -4.61
C TYR A 467 5.64 3.51 -3.21
N LEU A 468 5.88 2.70 -2.17
CA LEU A 468 5.93 3.18 -0.78
C LEU A 468 7.29 3.80 -0.45
N HIS A 469 8.39 3.12 -0.80
CA HIS A 469 9.74 3.48 -0.34
C HIS A 469 10.67 3.98 -1.46
N GLY A 470 10.27 3.80 -2.72
CA GLY A 470 11.14 4.04 -3.87
C GLY A 470 12.23 2.97 -4.03
N GLU A 471 12.97 3.04 -5.13
CA GLU A 471 14.07 2.11 -5.43
C GLU A 471 15.41 2.85 -5.30
N THR A 472 16.32 2.32 -4.50
CA THR A 472 17.68 2.89 -4.37
C THR A 472 18.72 1.86 -4.73
N GLU A 473 19.75 2.26 -5.48
CA GLU A 473 20.88 1.38 -5.78
C GLU A 473 21.80 1.17 -4.57
N TRP A 474 21.78 2.12 -3.62
CA TRP A 474 22.66 2.13 -2.46
C TRP A 474 22.06 1.49 -1.20
N GLN A 475 20.75 1.18 -1.18
CA GLN A 475 20.17 0.34 -0.12
C GLN A 475 19.88 -1.06 -0.68
N PRO A 476 20.44 -2.11 -0.07
CA PRO A 476 20.14 -3.48 -0.48
C PRO A 476 18.66 -3.82 -0.19
N PRO A 477 18.07 -4.79 -0.91
CA PRO A 477 16.74 -5.29 -0.56
C PRO A 477 16.73 -5.83 0.87
N GLU A 478 15.57 -5.71 1.51
CA GLU A 478 15.33 -6.19 2.89
C GLU A 478 14.34 -7.36 2.88
N THR A 479 14.45 -8.23 3.89
CA THR A 479 13.55 -9.36 4.11
C THR A 479 13.02 -9.30 5.53
N HIS A 480 11.73 -9.55 5.69
CA HIS A 480 11.14 -9.72 7.02
C HIS A 480 11.21 -11.19 7.45
N VAL A 481 11.48 -11.42 8.73
CA VAL A 481 11.50 -12.76 9.31
C VAL A 481 10.59 -12.80 10.53
N ALA A 482 9.71 -13.79 10.58
CA ALA A 482 8.87 -14.11 11.74
C ALA A 482 9.16 -15.54 12.19
N TRP A 483 8.82 -15.85 13.44
CA TRP A 483 8.85 -17.21 13.98
C TRP A 483 7.46 -17.60 14.46
N ARG A 484 7.04 -18.83 14.14
CA ARG A 484 5.75 -19.40 14.51
C ARG A 484 5.92 -20.82 15.04
N ASN A 485 4.96 -21.27 15.84
CA ASN A 485 5.02 -22.63 16.37
C ASN A 485 4.91 -23.63 15.21
N ASP A 486 5.63 -24.75 15.26
CA ASP A 486 5.60 -25.79 14.22
C ASP A 486 4.17 -26.29 13.91
N TYR A 487 3.27 -26.28 14.90
CA TYR A 487 1.85 -26.63 14.69
C TYR A 487 1.08 -25.64 13.79
N ASP A 488 1.56 -24.41 13.61
CA ASP A 488 0.91 -23.41 12.75
C ASP A 488 1.08 -23.75 11.25
N PHE A 489 1.96 -24.70 10.92
CA PHE A 489 2.26 -25.14 9.55
C PHE A 489 1.49 -26.41 9.14
N ASP A 490 0.32 -26.63 9.74
CA ASP A 490 -0.55 -27.78 9.47
C ASP A 490 -0.88 -27.90 7.97
N THR A 491 -0.66 -29.08 7.40
CA THR A 491 -0.85 -29.34 5.96
C THR A 491 -2.30 -29.27 5.51
N ARG A 492 -3.27 -29.23 6.43
CA ARG A 492 -4.70 -29.08 6.13
C ARG A 492 -5.12 -27.63 5.97
N VAL A 493 -4.33 -26.67 6.46
CA VAL A 493 -4.61 -25.24 6.28
C VAL A 493 -4.17 -24.86 4.88
N ASN A 494 -5.10 -24.32 4.08
CA ASN A 494 -4.75 -23.75 2.78
C ASN A 494 -3.75 -22.59 3.00
N PRO A 495 -2.53 -22.63 2.43
CA PRO A 495 -1.54 -21.57 2.60
C PRO A 495 -2.09 -20.19 2.26
N GLU A 496 -2.98 -20.09 1.28
CA GLU A 496 -3.59 -18.82 0.87
C GLU A 496 -4.50 -18.20 1.93
N ASP A 497 -5.09 -19.03 2.79
CA ASP A 497 -6.00 -18.59 3.84
C ASP A 497 -5.26 -18.46 5.19
N PHE A 498 -3.99 -18.88 5.28
CA PHE A 498 -3.23 -18.89 6.54
C PHE A 498 -3.19 -17.53 7.23
N ILE A 499 -2.83 -16.45 6.50
CA ILE A 499 -2.72 -15.10 7.09
C ILE A 499 -4.10 -14.53 7.45
N GLU A 500 -5.17 -15.02 6.83
CA GLU A 500 -6.54 -14.64 7.20
C GLU A 500 -6.93 -15.24 8.55
N ILE A 501 -6.54 -16.48 8.80
CA ILE A 501 -6.84 -17.21 10.03
C ILE A 501 -5.88 -16.81 11.16
N PHE A 502 -4.59 -16.69 10.85
CA PHE A 502 -3.51 -16.40 11.79
C PHE A 502 -2.65 -15.20 11.33
N PRO A 503 -3.15 -13.96 11.50
CA PRO A 503 -2.41 -12.76 11.11
C PRO A 503 -1.04 -12.66 11.81
N LEU A 504 -0.03 -12.19 11.08
CA LEU A 504 1.29 -11.88 11.65
C LEU A 504 1.23 -10.63 12.54
N HIS A 505 1.66 -10.75 13.80
CA HIS A 505 1.79 -9.61 14.68
C HIS A 505 3.14 -8.90 14.46
N PRO A 506 3.19 -7.56 14.36
CA PRO A 506 4.47 -6.90 14.10
C PRO A 506 5.50 -6.98 15.23
N SER A 507 5.12 -7.43 16.44
CA SER A 507 6.09 -7.79 17.50
C SER A 507 6.90 -9.04 17.15
N GLU A 508 6.39 -9.90 16.27
CA GLU A 508 7.07 -11.10 15.80
C GLU A 508 8.05 -10.82 14.67
N LEU A 509 7.82 -9.72 13.94
CA LEU A 509 8.59 -9.37 12.75
C LEU A 509 9.92 -8.72 13.11
N LEU A 510 10.99 -9.34 12.62
CA LEU A 510 12.32 -8.77 12.42
C LEU A 510 12.47 -8.33 10.96
N ARG A 511 13.31 -7.33 10.70
CA ARG A 511 13.65 -6.88 9.34
C ARG A 511 15.15 -6.76 9.18
N ASP A 512 15.69 -7.22 8.07
CA ASP A 512 17.12 -7.14 7.81
C ASP A 512 17.45 -7.11 6.31
N ALA A 513 18.69 -6.79 5.94
CA ALA A 513 19.15 -6.90 4.56
C ALA A 513 19.02 -8.37 4.09
N THR A 514 18.39 -8.59 2.94
CA THR A 514 18.14 -9.92 2.36
C THR A 514 19.41 -10.75 2.30
N LYS A 515 20.54 -10.12 1.93
CA LYS A 515 21.85 -10.79 1.92
C LYS A 515 22.24 -11.36 3.29
N ARG A 516 22.04 -10.61 4.37
CA ARG A 516 22.36 -11.07 5.72
C ARG A 516 21.41 -12.19 6.16
N ILE A 517 20.12 -12.09 5.83
CA ILE A 517 19.15 -13.17 6.08
C ILE A 517 19.57 -14.45 5.36
N VAL A 518 19.90 -14.38 4.06
CA VAL A 518 20.33 -15.53 3.26
C VAL A 518 21.63 -16.14 3.79
N GLU A 519 22.60 -15.31 4.17
CA GLU A 519 23.87 -15.77 4.77
C GLU A 519 23.62 -16.47 6.12
N THR A 520 22.85 -15.86 7.02
CA THR A 520 22.51 -16.43 8.33
C THR A 520 21.71 -17.72 8.19
N LEU A 521 20.70 -17.75 7.31
CA LEU A 521 19.88 -18.94 7.06
C LEU A 521 20.73 -20.09 6.51
N GLY A 522 21.62 -19.80 5.54
CA GLY A 522 22.54 -20.78 4.99
C GLY A 522 23.54 -21.33 6.03
N THR A 523 23.91 -20.54 7.04
CA THR A 523 24.70 -21.05 8.18
C THR A 523 23.85 -21.89 9.13
N LEU A 524 22.61 -21.49 9.41
CA LEU A 524 21.71 -22.15 10.36
C LEU A 524 21.28 -23.56 9.93
N ILE A 525 21.11 -23.78 8.62
CA ILE A 525 20.64 -25.07 8.08
C ILE A 525 21.78 -26.01 7.65
N LYS A 526 23.03 -25.53 7.59
CA LYS A 526 24.16 -26.25 6.99
C LYS A 526 24.38 -27.66 7.57
N ASP A 527 24.13 -27.82 8.87
CA ASP A 527 24.39 -29.05 9.62
C ASP A 527 23.08 -29.80 9.99
N ARG A 528 21.97 -29.54 9.28
CA ARG A 528 20.67 -30.20 9.49
C ARG A 528 20.30 -31.04 8.27
N ASP A 529 20.12 -32.35 8.46
CA ASP A 529 19.80 -33.28 7.36
C ASP A 529 18.37 -33.08 6.80
N ASN A 530 17.43 -32.63 7.63
CA ASN A 530 16.04 -32.38 7.22
C ASN A 530 15.48 -31.16 7.97
N PRO A 531 15.85 -29.93 7.58
CA PRO A 531 15.27 -28.73 8.17
C PRO A 531 13.75 -28.69 7.93
N PRO A 532 12.95 -28.22 8.91
CA PRO A 532 11.51 -28.04 8.73
C PRO A 532 11.25 -26.98 7.64
N ASP A 533 10.12 -27.09 6.95
CA ASP A 533 9.77 -26.11 5.92
C ASP A 533 9.30 -24.80 6.53
N ALA A 534 9.50 -23.73 5.77
CA ALA A 534 9.06 -22.38 6.10
C ALA A 534 7.88 -21.98 5.20
N TRP A 535 7.22 -20.89 5.53
CA TRP A 535 6.27 -20.23 4.63
C TRP A 535 6.84 -18.92 4.12
N LEU A 536 6.62 -18.66 2.83
CA LEU A 536 7.05 -17.45 2.15
C LEU A 536 5.81 -16.68 1.70
N ILE A 537 5.72 -15.45 2.19
CA ILE A 537 4.86 -14.42 1.61
C ILE A 537 5.73 -13.62 0.66
N ASP A 538 5.52 -13.79 -0.64
CA ASP A 538 6.30 -13.08 -1.65
C ASP A 538 5.92 -11.60 -1.76
N ASP A 539 6.60 -10.88 -2.65
CA ASP A 539 6.39 -9.46 -2.91
C ASP A 539 5.02 -9.13 -3.57
N TYR A 540 4.30 -10.14 -4.07
CA TYR A 540 2.92 -10.04 -4.58
C TYR A 540 1.87 -10.35 -3.50
N GLY A 541 2.32 -10.77 -2.31
CA GLY A 541 1.45 -11.19 -1.21
C GLY A 541 0.85 -12.58 -1.41
N SER A 542 1.38 -13.37 -2.35
CA SER A 542 1.06 -14.79 -2.50
C SER A 542 1.79 -15.60 -1.44
N ILE A 543 1.10 -16.60 -0.89
CA ILE A 543 1.61 -17.42 0.20
C ILE A 543 1.95 -18.79 -0.36
N SER A 544 3.18 -19.23 -0.12
CA SER A 544 3.66 -20.54 -0.59
C SER A 544 4.53 -21.22 0.46
N ARG A 545 4.60 -22.55 0.38
CA ARG A 545 5.56 -23.34 1.17
C ARG A 545 6.95 -23.14 0.59
N TYR A 546 7.90 -22.81 1.45
CA TYR A 546 9.31 -22.59 1.13
C TYR A 546 10.16 -23.72 1.69
N SER A 547 10.65 -24.58 0.80
CA SER A 547 11.48 -25.73 1.17
C SER A 547 12.88 -25.27 1.59
N LEU A 548 13.23 -25.51 2.86
CA LEU A 548 14.59 -25.28 3.35
C LEU A 548 15.56 -26.39 2.94
N VAL A 549 15.04 -27.56 2.55
CA VAL A 549 15.82 -28.67 2.02
C VAL A 549 16.42 -28.33 0.64
N GLU A 550 15.67 -27.62 -0.20
CA GLU A 550 16.09 -27.19 -1.54
C GLU A 550 16.80 -25.82 -1.56
N PHE A 551 17.32 -25.37 -0.41
CA PHE A 551 17.88 -24.04 -0.27
C PHE A 551 19.13 -23.84 -1.15
N ASP A 552 19.03 -22.88 -2.07
CA ASP A 552 20.15 -22.37 -2.87
C ASP A 552 20.35 -20.88 -2.62
N LYS A 553 21.59 -20.45 -2.41
CA LYS A 553 21.90 -19.05 -2.03
C LYS A 553 21.55 -18.05 -3.13
N GLU A 554 21.84 -18.36 -4.39
CA GLU A 554 21.60 -17.44 -5.50
C GLU A 554 20.10 -17.29 -5.75
N ARG A 555 19.36 -18.40 -5.71
CA ARG A 555 17.90 -18.41 -5.82
C ARG A 555 17.24 -17.68 -4.64
N ALA A 556 17.71 -17.92 -3.41
CA ALA A 556 17.17 -17.29 -2.21
C ALA A 556 17.38 -15.77 -2.18
N LEU A 557 18.50 -15.25 -2.70
CA LEU A 557 18.72 -13.80 -2.83
C LEU A 557 17.64 -13.11 -3.68
N ILE A 558 17.09 -13.83 -4.67
CA ILE A 558 16.04 -13.31 -5.54
C ILE A 558 14.67 -13.52 -4.89
N GLN A 559 14.38 -14.72 -4.37
CA GLN A 559 13.07 -15.07 -3.81
C GLN A 559 12.76 -14.37 -2.49
N LEU A 560 13.78 -14.06 -1.68
CA LEU A 560 13.59 -13.44 -0.37
C LEU A 560 13.63 -11.91 -0.41
N ALA A 561 13.96 -11.30 -1.55
CA ALA A 561 14.02 -9.85 -1.68
C ALA A 561 12.62 -9.23 -1.49
N ASN A 562 12.47 -8.34 -0.50
CA ASN A 562 11.21 -7.66 -0.14
C ASN A 562 10.07 -8.60 0.29
N SER A 563 10.40 -9.84 0.67
CA SER A 563 9.42 -10.85 1.10
C SER A 563 9.34 -10.97 2.62
N THR A 564 8.38 -11.75 3.11
CA THR A 564 8.30 -12.18 4.52
C THR A 564 8.48 -13.68 4.62
N LEU A 565 9.51 -14.11 5.35
CA LEU A 565 9.80 -15.50 5.64
C LEU A 565 9.30 -15.85 7.05
N ILE A 566 8.40 -16.82 7.16
CA ILE A 566 7.88 -17.32 8.43
C ILE A 566 8.60 -18.64 8.73
N LEU A 567 9.47 -18.60 9.73
CA LEU A 567 10.27 -19.73 10.18
C LEU A 567 9.56 -20.50 11.30
N PRO A 568 9.71 -21.82 11.36
CA PRO A 568 9.25 -22.60 12.49
C PRO A 568 10.12 -22.36 13.74
N GLU A 569 9.49 -22.44 14.91
CA GLU A 569 10.11 -22.31 16.23
C GLU A 569 11.30 -23.27 16.40
N SER A 570 11.13 -24.52 15.98
CA SER A 570 12.17 -25.56 16.02
C SER A 570 13.46 -25.22 15.24
N LEU A 571 13.42 -24.23 14.33
CA LEU A 571 14.61 -23.78 13.61
C LEU A 571 15.54 -22.92 14.48
N GLY A 572 14.99 -22.12 15.40
CA GLY A 572 15.77 -21.20 16.24
C GLY A 572 16.43 -20.06 15.46
N GLY A 573 17.59 -19.58 15.96
CA GLY A 573 18.42 -18.57 15.28
C GLY A 573 18.15 -17.11 15.68
N LEU A 574 17.32 -16.90 16.69
CA LEU A 574 16.97 -15.59 17.25
C LEU A 574 17.71 -15.34 18.58
N GLU A 575 18.39 -14.21 18.69
CA GLU A 575 19.14 -13.81 19.90
C GLU A 575 19.04 -12.29 20.10
N ASN A 576 18.56 -11.85 21.28
CA ASN A 576 18.38 -10.44 21.63
C ASN A 576 17.63 -9.62 20.56
N GLY A 577 16.60 -10.22 19.95
CA GLY A 577 15.82 -9.61 18.88
C GLY A 577 16.56 -9.47 17.55
N LEU A 578 17.67 -10.18 17.31
CA LEU A 578 18.41 -10.19 16.05
C LEU A 578 18.49 -11.61 15.46
N PHE A 579 18.49 -11.72 14.14
CA PHE A 579 18.68 -12.99 13.45
C PHE A 579 20.17 -13.29 13.31
N THR A 580 20.73 -13.98 14.31
CA THR A 580 22.19 -14.25 14.41
C THR A 580 22.55 -15.67 13.97
N GLY A 581 21.54 -16.53 13.73
CA GLY A 581 21.75 -17.96 13.47
C GLY A 581 22.12 -18.74 14.73
N LYS A 582 22.03 -18.10 15.90
CA LYS A 582 22.20 -18.70 17.24
C LYS A 582 21.00 -18.33 18.11
N GLY A 583 20.85 -19.03 19.22
CA GLY A 583 19.76 -18.78 20.17
C GLY A 583 18.48 -19.57 19.86
N ILE A 584 17.62 -19.66 20.87
CA ILE A 584 16.33 -20.36 20.83
C ILE A 584 15.24 -19.34 20.51
N ALA A 585 14.27 -19.72 19.69
CA ALA A 585 13.14 -18.89 19.34
C ALA A 585 11.90 -19.27 20.19
N SER A 586 12.00 -19.24 21.53
CA SER A 586 10.97 -19.79 22.44
C SER A 586 9.82 -18.84 22.79
N ASP A 587 9.93 -17.56 22.44
CA ASP A 587 8.92 -16.53 22.70
C ASP A 587 8.38 -16.02 21.36
N VAL A 588 7.70 -16.91 20.66
CA VAL A 588 7.26 -16.77 19.28
C VAL A 588 5.78 -17.13 19.19
N SER A 589 5.01 -16.29 18.49
CA SER A 589 3.53 -16.33 18.42
C SER A 589 2.81 -16.02 19.74
N GLY A 590 2.10 -14.88 19.79
CA GLY A 590 1.16 -14.55 20.87
C GLY A 590 -0.25 -15.08 20.60
N ILE A 591 -0.39 -16.19 19.87
CA ILE A 591 -1.69 -16.76 19.52
C ILE A 591 -2.28 -17.39 20.79
N GLU A 592 -3.29 -16.76 21.39
CA GLU A 592 -4.10 -17.42 22.41
C GLU A 592 -4.89 -18.56 21.75
N ARG A 593 -4.38 -19.80 21.88
CA ARG A 593 -5.19 -20.98 21.60
C ARG A 593 -6.11 -21.17 22.80
N ARG A 594 -7.43 -21.15 22.59
CA ARG A 594 -8.36 -21.62 23.63
C ARG A 594 -8.11 -23.11 23.82
N ASP A 595 -7.33 -23.45 24.83
CA ASP A 595 -7.19 -24.83 25.28
C ASP A 595 -8.57 -25.34 25.71
N SER A 596 -9.23 -26.11 24.84
CA SER A 596 -10.37 -26.92 25.24
C SER A 596 -9.86 -28.09 26.08
N VAL A 597 -9.59 -27.80 27.35
CA VAL A 597 -9.33 -28.81 28.36
C VAL A 597 -10.61 -29.62 28.56
N THR A 598 -10.66 -30.85 28.01
CA THR A 598 -10.98 -32.10 28.73
C THR A 598 -10.95 -33.32 27.79
N ARG A 599 -10.08 -34.29 28.12
CA ARG A 599 -10.18 -35.78 28.02
C ARG A 599 -10.50 -36.40 26.64
N ASP A 600 -9.81 -37.41 26.10
CA ASP A 600 -8.98 -38.47 26.68
C ASP A 600 -7.90 -38.91 25.66
N ALA A 601 -6.75 -39.36 26.15
CA ALA A 601 -5.69 -39.92 25.33
C ALA A 601 -6.09 -41.32 24.82
N THR A 602 -5.75 -41.60 23.56
CA THR A 602 -5.92 -42.86 22.79
C THR A 602 -7.22 -42.98 21.99
N ALA A 603 -7.04 -43.14 20.67
CA ALA A 603 -8.02 -43.34 19.58
C ALA A 603 -8.67 -42.07 19.00
N ASP A 604 -8.39 -41.86 17.71
CA ASP A 604 -8.98 -40.89 16.78
C ASP A 604 -8.68 -39.39 17.01
N PHE A 605 -7.47 -38.97 16.62
CA PHE A 605 -7.15 -37.55 16.38
C PHE A 605 -7.70 -37.10 15.02
N THR A 606 -9.02 -37.16 14.87
CA THR A 606 -9.69 -36.16 14.03
C THR A 606 -9.48 -34.84 14.75
N LEU A 607 -8.90 -33.83 14.08
CA LEU A 607 -9.03 -32.48 14.61
C LEU A 607 -10.53 -32.24 14.70
N ASP A 608 -11.02 -32.02 15.91
CA ASP A 608 -12.36 -31.53 16.11
C ASP A 608 -12.40 -30.07 15.62
N LEU A 609 -12.46 -29.91 14.30
CA LEU A 609 -12.88 -28.69 13.63
C LEU A 609 -14.36 -28.38 13.96
N ALA A 610 -15.08 -29.21 14.74
CA ALA A 610 -16.43 -28.88 15.20
C ALA A 610 -16.45 -27.89 16.37
N GLY A 611 -15.30 -27.59 16.98
CA GLY A 611 -15.19 -26.56 18.03
C GLY A 611 -15.12 -25.11 17.51
N GLU A 612 -14.66 -24.91 16.27
CA GLU A 612 -14.69 -23.62 15.59
C GLU A 612 -15.67 -23.71 14.43
N THR A 613 -16.89 -23.24 14.66
CA THR A 613 -17.89 -23.07 13.61
C THR A 613 -17.25 -22.35 12.43
N VAL A 614 -17.09 -23.08 11.31
CA VAL A 614 -16.77 -22.51 9.99
C VAL A 614 -17.77 -21.41 9.59
N ASP A 615 -18.91 -21.34 10.29
CA ASP A 615 -20.00 -20.38 10.15
C ASP A 615 -20.11 -19.31 11.25
N GLU A 616 -19.17 -19.20 12.21
CA GLU A 616 -18.99 -17.88 12.82
C GLU A 616 -18.30 -17.04 11.76
N PRO A 617 -18.93 -15.97 11.27
CA PRO A 617 -18.33 -15.29 10.15
C PRO A 617 -16.96 -14.75 10.58
N MET A 618 -15.87 -15.19 9.94
CA MET A 618 -14.53 -14.64 10.20
C MET A 618 -14.50 -13.11 10.10
N TYR A 619 -15.47 -12.49 9.40
CA TYR A 619 -15.61 -11.03 9.37
C TYR A 619 -15.91 -10.41 10.74
N ARG A 620 -16.50 -11.14 11.70
CA ARG A 620 -16.62 -10.67 13.08
C ARG A 620 -15.26 -10.32 13.65
N LYS A 621 -14.22 -11.13 13.40
CA LYS A 621 -12.84 -10.82 13.80
C LYS A 621 -12.28 -9.57 13.10
N TRP A 622 -12.83 -9.17 11.95
CA TRP A 622 -12.42 -7.94 11.27
C TRP A 622 -12.99 -6.68 11.92
N PHE A 623 -14.05 -6.77 12.71
CA PHE A 623 -14.66 -5.62 13.39
C PHE A 623 -14.61 -5.74 14.92
N ALA A 624 -14.36 -6.94 15.46
CA ALA A 624 -14.24 -7.23 16.89
C ALA A 624 -12.95 -6.63 17.50
N PRO A 625 -12.94 -6.34 18.82
CA PRO A 625 -11.71 -5.98 19.53
C PRO A 625 -10.70 -7.12 19.49
N SER A 626 -9.39 -6.80 19.50
CA SER A 626 -8.38 -7.79 19.88
C SER A 626 -8.68 -8.27 21.31
N GLU A 627 -8.83 -9.58 21.52
CA GLU A 627 -9.30 -10.19 22.78
C GLU A 627 -8.48 -9.76 24.02
N THR A 628 -7.27 -9.26 23.84
CA THR A 628 -6.29 -9.01 24.90
C THR A 628 -6.46 -7.73 25.73
N GLN A 629 -7.42 -6.83 25.46
CA GLN A 629 -7.47 -5.54 26.20
C GLN A 629 -8.77 -5.17 26.93
N THR A 630 -9.93 -5.77 26.65
CA THR A 630 -11.19 -5.22 27.20
C THR A 630 -12.06 -6.19 28.00
N GLY A 631 -11.64 -7.43 28.24
CA GLY A 631 -12.49 -8.38 28.97
C GLY A 631 -13.89 -8.50 28.33
N TRP A 632 -13.95 -8.33 27.00
CA TRP A 632 -15.20 -8.37 26.24
C TRP A 632 -15.64 -9.83 26.25
N GLN A 633 -16.53 -10.18 27.18
CA GLN A 633 -17.26 -11.42 27.10
C GLN A 633 -18.03 -11.35 25.79
N SER A 634 -17.71 -12.24 24.85
CA SER A 634 -18.60 -12.50 23.74
C SER A 634 -19.98 -12.71 24.33
N THR A 635 -20.88 -11.75 24.15
CA THR A 635 -22.29 -12.04 24.20
C THR A 635 -22.56 -12.87 22.95
N ASN A 636 -22.14 -14.13 22.98
CA ASN A 636 -22.77 -15.18 22.20
C ASN A 636 -24.25 -15.01 22.54
N ALA A 637 -25.01 -14.41 21.63
CA ALA A 637 -26.45 -14.37 21.75
C ALA A 637 -26.87 -15.82 21.98
N LYS A 638 -27.24 -16.15 23.23
CA LYS A 638 -27.70 -17.48 23.61
C LYS A 638 -29.10 -17.63 23.02
N GLY A 639 -29.18 -17.95 21.73
CA GLY A 639 -30.44 -18.13 21.03
C GLY A 639 -30.28 -18.14 19.51
N SER A 640 -31.13 -18.91 18.83
CA SER A 640 -31.34 -18.78 17.39
C SER A 640 -31.86 -17.37 17.07
N VAL A 641 -31.41 -16.81 15.95
CA VAL A 641 -31.86 -15.50 15.45
C VAL A 641 -32.58 -15.72 14.13
N SER A 642 -33.84 -15.25 14.04
CA SER A 642 -34.60 -15.36 12.81
C SER A 642 -33.97 -14.49 11.71
N LEU A 643 -34.12 -14.93 10.45
CA LEU A 643 -33.62 -14.16 9.31
C LEU A 643 -34.30 -12.79 9.21
N ALA A 644 -35.59 -12.71 9.53
CA ALA A 644 -36.35 -11.46 9.50
C ALA A 644 -35.86 -10.45 10.55
N ASP A 645 -35.64 -10.88 11.79
CA ASP A 645 -35.19 -9.99 12.87
C ASP A 645 -33.76 -9.47 12.61
N HIS A 646 -32.87 -10.35 12.14
CA HIS A 646 -31.51 -9.96 11.76
C HIS A 646 -31.54 -8.92 10.63
N THR A 647 -32.30 -9.18 9.56
CA THR A 647 -32.46 -8.27 8.42
C THR A 647 -33.00 -6.91 8.84
N ALA A 648 -34.00 -6.87 9.73
CA ALA A 648 -34.55 -5.64 10.28
C ALA A 648 -33.50 -4.83 11.06
N ALA A 649 -32.68 -5.50 11.87
CA ALA A 649 -31.58 -4.87 12.61
C ALA A 649 -30.50 -4.30 11.67
N VAL A 650 -30.05 -5.05 10.65
CA VAL A 650 -29.07 -4.58 9.67
C VAL A 650 -29.62 -3.36 8.92
N THR A 651 -30.87 -3.43 8.47
CA THR A 651 -31.53 -2.34 7.73
C THR A 651 -31.66 -1.07 8.58
N ALA A 652 -32.03 -1.19 9.85
CA ALA A 652 -32.08 -0.07 10.78
C ALA A 652 -30.70 0.60 10.95
N ASN A 653 -29.66 -0.20 11.13
CA ASN A 653 -28.29 0.29 11.24
C ASN A 653 -27.82 1.01 9.97
N VAL A 654 -28.03 0.43 8.79
CA VAL A 654 -27.66 1.05 7.50
C VAL A 654 -28.35 2.41 7.31
N ARG A 655 -29.65 2.51 7.62
CA ARG A 655 -30.40 3.77 7.46
C ARG A 655 -29.82 4.88 8.34
N VAL A 656 -29.45 4.58 9.59
CA VAL A 656 -28.84 5.57 10.48
C VAL A 656 -27.41 5.90 10.06
N ILE A 657 -26.58 4.90 9.72
CA ILE A 657 -25.19 5.11 9.27
C ILE A 657 -25.16 6.00 8.03
N THR A 658 -25.91 5.66 6.99
CA THR A 658 -25.88 6.39 5.71
C THR A 658 -26.45 7.81 5.85
N ALA A 659 -27.45 8.02 6.72
CA ALA A 659 -27.98 9.35 7.06
C ALA A 659 -26.97 10.20 7.83
N LYS A 660 -26.32 9.64 8.87
CA LYS A 660 -25.25 10.34 9.61
C LYS A 660 -24.08 10.68 8.72
N LEU A 661 -23.74 9.79 7.80
CA LEU A 661 -22.75 10.05 6.78
C LEU A 661 -23.22 11.06 5.74
N GLY A 662 -24.48 11.46 5.65
CA GLY A 662 -24.95 12.45 4.68
C GLY A 662 -24.69 12.04 3.22
N LEU A 663 -24.92 10.76 2.89
CA LEU A 663 -24.89 10.27 1.51
C LEU A 663 -26.12 10.78 0.73
N SER A 664 -26.11 10.71 -0.61
CA SER A 664 -27.29 11.09 -1.41
C SER A 664 -28.47 10.16 -1.15
N SER A 665 -29.70 10.65 -1.35
CA SER A 665 -30.93 9.87 -1.17
C SER A 665 -30.91 8.55 -1.95
N ASP A 666 -30.38 8.57 -3.16
CA ASP A 666 -30.37 7.39 -4.02
C ASP A 666 -29.40 6.32 -3.51
N VAL A 667 -28.21 6.73 -3.04
CA VAL A 667 -27.24 5.82 -2.44
C VAL A 667 -27.76 5.27 -1.11
N GLN A 668 -28.42 6.10 -0.30
CA GLN A 668 -29.08 5.65 0.93
C GLN A 668 -30.14 4.57 0.62
N ALA A 669 -30.99 4.81 -0.37
CA ALA A 669 -32.02 3.86 -0.79
C ALA A 669 -31.40 2.55 -1.32
N ALA A 670 -30.36 2.64 -2.14
CA ALA A 670 -29.70 1.47 -2.72
C ALA A 670 -29.02 0.57 -1.69
N ILE A 671 -28.32 1.16 -0.71
CA ILE A 671 -27.67 0.40 0.37
C ILE A 671 -28.71 -0.14 1.36
N ALA A 672 -29.80 0.59 1.63
CA ALA A 672 -30.92 0.08 2.43
C ALA A 672 -31.58 -1.15 1.76
N ALA A 673 -31.85 -1.08 0.45
CA ALA A 673 -32.34 -2.23 -0.31
C ALA A 673 -31.33 -3.39 -0.31
N ALA A 674 -30.03 -3.11 -0.35
CA ALA A 674 -29.00 -4.14 -0.23
C ALA A 674 -29.07 -4.82 1.14
N ALA A 675 -29.22 -4.04 2.22
CA ALA A 675 -29.38 -4.57 3.56
C ALA A 675 -30.64 -5.46 3.72
N GLU A 676 -31.74 -5.08 3.07
CA GLU A 676 -33.01 -5.84 3.09
C GLU A 676 -32.88 -7.21 2.41
N HIS A 677 -31.95 -7.37 1.46
CA HIS A 677 -31.84 -8.57 0.62
C HIS A 677 -30.49 -9.31 0.70
N HIS A 678 -29.49 -8.80 1.42
CA HIS A 678 -28.13 -9.37 1.39
C HIS A 678 -28.07 -10.84 1.84
N ASP A 679 -28.96 -11.24 2.74
CA ASP A 679 -29.02 -12.57 3.34
C ASP A 679 -30.17 -13.44 2.78
N ASP A 680 -30.86 -13.03 1.72
CA ASP A 680 -31.96 -13.82 1.12
C ASP A 680 -31.50 -15.24 0.73
N GLY A 681 -30.24 -15.40 0.29
CA GLY A 681 -29.62 -16.69 0.00
C GLY A 681 -29.46 -17.61 1.21
N LYS A 682 -29.59 -17.10 2.44
CA LYS A 682 -29.64 -17.96 3.65
C LYS A 682 -30.92 -18.75 3.74
N ALA A 683 -32.00 -18.34 3.06
CA ALA A 683 -33.27 -19.06 3.06
C ALA A 683 -33.24 -20.38 2.26
N ARG A 684 -32.16 -20.65 1.51
CA ARG A 684 -31.97 -21.89 0.77
C ARG A 684 -31.95 -23.09 1.71
N VAL A 685 -32.57 -24.18 1.26
CA VAL A 685 -32.65 -25.47 1.95
C VAL A 685 -31.24 -25.92 2.37
N LEU A 686 -30.29 -25.80 1.45
CA LEU A 686 -28.88 -26.17 1.65
C LEU A 686 -28.25 -25.42 2.83
N TRP A 687 -28.41 -24.09 2.86
CA TRP A 687 -27.87 -23.25 3.93
C TRP A 687 -28.52 -23.56 5.28
N GLN A 688 -29.84 -23.71 5.33
CA GLN A 688 -30.57 -23.98 6.57
C GLN A 688 -30.19 -25.35 7.17
N TYR A 689 -29.96 -26.36 6.33
CA TYR A 689 -29.44 -27.65 6.80
C TYR A 689 -27.98 -27.57 7.25
N ALA A 690 -27.13 -26.81 6.55
CA ALA A 690 -25.72 -26.64 6.91
C ALA A 690 -25.57 -26.04 8.31
N ILE A 691 -26.33 -24.96 8.60
CA ILE A 691 -26.32 -24.32 9.92
C ILE A 691 -27.04 -25.14 11.01
N GLY A 692 -27.64 -26.29 10.68
CA GLY A 692 -28.29 -27.17 11.66
C GLY A 692 -29.70 -26.75 12.09
N ASN A 693 -30.44 -25.98 11.27
CA ASN A 693 -31.82 -25.60 11.56
C ASN A 693 -32.77 -26.80 11.41
N ARG A 694 -33.37 -27.24 12.52
CA ARG A 694 -34.32 -28.37 12.55
C ARG A 694 -35.76 -27.97 12.32
N ASP A 695 -36.08 -26.68 12.46
CA ASP A 695 -37.43 -26.14 12.37
C ASP A 695 -37.71 -25.50 11.00
N TYR A 696 -36.88 -25.82 9.99
CA TYR A 696 -37.09 -25.41 8.60
C TYR A 696 -38.15 -26.30 7.93
N PRO A 697 -39.10 -25.78 7.13
CA PRO A 697 -39.23 -24.39 6.68
C PRO A 697 -40.11 -23.48 7.56
N GLU A 698 -40.60 -23.95 8.71
CA GLU A 698 -41.49 -23.17 9.59
C GLU A 698 -40.81 -21.89 10.12
N THR A 699 -39.52 -21.99 10.42
CA THR A 699 -38.68 -20.86 10.83
C THR A 699 -37.40 -20.83 10.01
N VAL A 700 -37.11 -19.69 9.40
CA VAL A 700 -35.86 -19.44 8.66
C VAL A 700 -34.92 -18.65 9.56
N LEU A 701 -33.72 -19.19 9.78
CA LEU A 701 -32.75 -18.63 10.72
C LEU A 701 -31.61 -17.93 9.98
N ALA A 702 -31.20 -16.76 10.47
CA ALA A 702 -29.91 -16.17 10.08
C ALA A 702 -28.76 -16.88 10.81
N LYS A 703 -29.00 -17.33 12.04
CA LYS A 703 -28.04 -18.05 12.90
C LYS A 703 -28.79 -19.08 13.74
N SER A 704 -28.22 -20.27 13.85
CA SER A 704 -28.78 -21.38 14.63
C SER A 704 -27.93 -21.65 15.88
N SER A 705 -28.54 -22.25 16.90
CA SER A 705 -27.85 -22.81 18.07
C SER A 705 -27.67 -24.33 17.98
N GLY A 706 -27.96 -24.93 16.82
CA GLY A 706 -27.84 -26.37 16.56
C GLY A 706 -26.42 -26.78 16.18
N ASN A 707 -26.15 -28.09 16.21
CA ASN A 707 -24.86 -28.63 15.74
C ASN A 707 -24.75 -28.42 14.22
N VAL A 708 -23.83 -27.55 13.82
CA VAL A 708 -23.46 -27.31 12.42
C VAL A 708 -22.96 -28.61 11.80
N ARG A 709 -23.44 -28.93 10.60
CA ARG A 709 -22.92 -30.08 9.85
C ARG A 709 -21.80 -29.59 8.95
N SER A 710 -20.63 -30.21 9.04
CA SER A 710 -19.54 -30.04 8.08
C SER A 710 -20.02 -30.51 6.70
N THR A 711 -20.65 -29.63 5.95
CA THR A 711 -20.87 -29.79 4.53
C THR A 711 -19.75 -29.03 3.84
N ALA A 712 -18.85 -29.76 3.17
CA ALA A 712 -17.79 -29.17 2.38
C ALA A 712 -18.39 -28.59 1.08
N GLU A 713 -19.26 -27.60 1.21
CA GLU A 713 -20.00 -27.02 0.10
C GLU A 713 -19.53 -25.59 -0.17
N SER A 714 -19.26 -25.32 -1.44
CA SER A 714 -18.78 -24.03 -1.95
C SER A 714 -19.88 -22.99 -2.11
N TYR A 715 -21.09 -23.26 -1.63
CA TYR A 715 -22.25 -22.37 -1.72
C TYR A 715 -22.01 -21.06 -0.96
N ARG A 716 -22.37 -19.94 -1.60
CA ARG A 716 -22.23 -18.59 -1.06
C ARG A 716 -23.60 -17.92 -1.00
N HIS A 717 -24.06 -17.58 0.21
CA HIS A 717 -25.39 -16.97 0.38
C HIS A 717 -25.47 -15.61 -0.31
N GLU A 718 -24.38 -14.85 -0.39
CA GLU A 718 -24.33 -13.58 -1.12
C GLU A 718 -24.57 -13.75 -2.63
N PHE A 719 -24.20 -14.90 -3.22
CA PHE A 719 -24.50 -15.22 -4.62
C PHE A 719 -25.95 -15.70 -4.77
N GLY A 720 -26.45 -16.51 -3.83
CA GLY A 720 -27.86 -16.93 -3.77
C GLY A 720 -28.83 -15.76 -3.58
N SER A 721 -28.39 -14.66 -2.98
CA SER A 721 -29.18 -13.43 -2.79
C SER A 721 -29.36 -12.59 -4.07
N LEU A 722 -28.56 -12.83 -5.12
CA LEU A 722 -28.76 -12.21 -6.45
C LEU A 722 -29.71 -13.10 -7.27
N PRO A 723 -30.69 -12.63 -8.08
CA PRO A 723 -31.18 -11.27 -8.37
C PRO A 723 -32.66 -11.05 -7.96
N ALA A 724 -33.25 -11.95 -7.15
CA ALA A 724 -34.70 -12.19 -7.16
C ALA A 724 -35.63 -11.08 -6.61
N ARG A 725 -35.15 -10.10 -5.84
CA ARG A 725 -36.01 -9.08 -5.20
C ARG A 725 -35.46 -7.64 -5.20
N ALA A 726 -34.18 -7.48 -5.55
CA ALA A 726 -33.50 -6.18 -5.57
C ALA A 726 -33.87 -5.30 -6.80
N GLU A 727 -34.57 -5.85 -7.80
CA GLU A 727 -34.95 -5.13 -9.04
C GLU A 727 -35.80 -3.88 -8.82
N SER A 728 -36.46 -3.78 -7.66
CA SER A 728 -37.27 -2.62 -7.26
C SER A 728 -36.44 -1.44 -6.72
N SER A 729 -35.12 -1.60 -6.55
CA SER A 729 -34.22 -0.55 -6.07
C SER A 729 -34.02 0.57 -7.13
N PRO A 730 -33.98 1.86 -6.72
CA PRO A 730 -33.68 2.98 -7.61
C PRO A 730 -32.30 2.90 -8.30
N ASP A 731 -31.35 2.15 -7.71
CA ASP A 731 -30.03 1.86 -8.28
C ASP A 731 -29.75 0.36 -8.10
N PHE A 732 -30.37 -0.45 -8.97
CA PHE A 732 -30.25 -1.91 -8.95
C PHE A 732 -28.80 -2.38 -9.00
N ASP A 733 -27.95 -1.75 -9.84
CA ASP A 733 -26.56 -2.18 -9.98
C ASP A 733 -25.79 -1.97 -8.68
N LEU A 734 -25.91 -0.81 -8.03
CA LEU A 734 -25.28 -0.61 -6.73
C LEU A 734 -25.81 -1.59 -5.68
N THR A 735 -27.13 -1.78 -5.60
CA THR A 735 -27.75 -2.72 -4.65
C THR A 735 -27.22 -4.14 -4.85
N ALA A 736 -27.28 -4.66 -6.07
CA ALA A 736 -26.86 -6.01 -6.39
C ALA A 736 -25.36 -6.21 -6.20
N HIS A 737 -24.54 -5.19 -6.45
CA HIS A 737 -23.10 -5.25 -6.20
C HIS A 737 -22.77 -5.27 -4.70
N VAL A 738 -23.40 -4.43 -3.89
CA VAL A 738 -23.16 -4.40 -2.44
C VAL A 738 -23.57 -5.72 -1.77
N ILE A 739 -24.66 -6.35 -2.23
CA ILE A 739 -25.03 -7.72 -1.83
C ILE A 739 -23.91 -8.71 -2.20
N ALA A 740 -23.51 -8.73 -3.48
CA ALA A 740 -22.52 -9.66 -4.01
C ALA A 740 -21.14 -9.52 -3.33
N ALA A 741 -20.74 -8.28 -3.03
CA ALA A 741 -19.44 -7.96 -2.45
C ALA A 741 -19.43 -8.04 -0.92
N HIS A 742 -20.52 -8.43 -0.26
CA HIS A 742 -20.64 -8.41 1.20
C HIS A 742 -19.50 -9.16 1.92
N HIS A 743 -19.07 -10.32 1.40
CA HIS A 743 -17.93 -11.09 1.96
C HIS A 743 -16.62 -10.93 1.18
N GLY A 744 -16.47 -9.87 0.39
CA GLY A 744 -15.23 -9.57 -0.34
C GLY A 744 -15.07 -10.26 -1.69
N ARG A 745 -16.09 -11.01 -2.12
CA ARG A 745 -16.24 -11.48 -3.51
C ARG A 745 -16.69 -10.32 -4.41
N ALA A 746 -16.92 -10.60 -5.70
CA ALA A 746 -17.40 -9.63 -6.68
C ALA A 746 -16.45 -8.44 -6.98
N ARG A 747 -15.16 -8.56 -6.62
CA ARG A 747 -14.09 -7.60 -6.98
C ARG A 747 -12.98 -8.25 -7.81
N PRO A 748 -13.28 -8.74 -9.04
CA PRO A 748 -14.49 -8.46 -9.80
C PRO A 748 -15.46 -9.65 -9.92
N PHE A 749 -15.18 -10.84 -9.37
CA PHE A 749 -16.03 -12.03 -9.60
C PHE A 749 -16.07 -13.03 -8.42
N PHE A 750 -16.87 -14.08 -8.58
CA PHE A 750 -16.88 -15.29 -7.74
C PHE A 750 -16.11 -16.44 -8.41
N PRO A 751 -15.20 -17.13 -7.71
CA PRO A 751 -14.49 -18.28 -8.28
C PRO A 751 -15.46 -19.30 -8.89
N ALA A 752 -15.02 -20.05 -9.91
CA ALA A 752 -15.89 -20.99 -10.63
C ALA A 752 -16.53 -22.05 -9.71
N ALA A 753 -15.87 -22.43 -8.62
CA ALA A 753 -16.43 -23.35 -7.63
C ALA A 753 -17.59 -22.74 -6.80
N GLU A 754 -17.70 -21.41 -6.74
CA GLU A 754 -18.64 -20.69 -5.86
C GLU A 754 -19.87 -20.12 -6.60
N ILE A 755 -19.95 -20.26 -7.94
CA ILE A 755 -21.05 -19.73 -8.77
C ILE A 755 -22.23 -20.71 -8.92
N PHE A 756 -22.65 -21.33 -7.81
CA PHE A 756 -23.72 -22.33 -7.79
C PHE A 756 -24.81 -21.96 -6.76
N ASP A 757 -26.06 -22.22 -7.14
CA ASP A 757 -27.24 -22.17 -6.27
C ASP A 757 -28.10 -23.40 -6.62
N PRO A 758 -28.34 -24.34 -5.69
CA PRO A 758 -29.05 -25.60 -5.96
C PRO A 758 -30.53 -25.41 -6.30
N GLU A 759 -31.11 -24.27 -5.94
CA GLU A 759 -32.51 -23.94 -6.22
C GLU A 759 -32.65 -23.10 -7.51
N ARG A 760 -31.54 -22.86 -8.23
CA ARG A 760 -31.49 -22.11 -9.48
C ARG A 760 -31.02 -23.00 -10.64
N ALA A 761 -31.55 -22.75 -11.84
CA ALA A 761 -31.05 -23.40 -13.05
C ALA A 761 -29.57 -23.02 -13.30
N PRO A 762 -28.67 -23.96 -13.65
CA PRO A 762 -27.26 -23.66 -13.88
C PRO A 762 -27.01 -22.53 -14.89
N ALA A 763 -27.80 -22.47 -15.96
CA ALA A 763 -27.69 -21.41 -16.97
C ALA A 763 -27.94 -20.00 -16.40
N GLU A 764 -28.88 -19.88 -15.45
CA GLU A 764 -29.19 -18.62 -14.78
C GLU A 764 -28.06 -18.22 -13.83
N SER A 765 -27.49 -19.16 -13.06
CA SER A 765 -26.29 -18.91 -12.24
C SER A 765 -25.12 -18.41 -13.08
N HIS A 766 -24.86 -19.01 -14.24
CA HIS A 766 -23.81 -18.56 -15.15
C HIS A 766 -24.09 -17.15 -15.71
N SER A 767 -25.35 -16.85 -16.04
CA SER A 767 -25.75 -15.52 -16.51
C SER A 767 -25.50 -14.44 -15.45
N ILE A 768 -25.88 -14.71 -14.20
CA ILE A 768 -25.65 -13.80 -13.07
C ILE A 768 -24.17 -13.61 -12.84
N ALA A 769 -23.40 -14.70 -12.75
CA ALA A 769 -21.95 -14.66 -12.55
C ALA A 769 -21.24 -13.85 -13.64
N SER A 770 -21.69 -13.96 -14.90
CA SER A 770 -21.11 -13.26 -16.04
C SER A 770 -21.37 -11.74 -16.02
N ALA A 771 -22.44 -11.29 -15.36
CA ALA A 771 -22.77 -9.86 -15.26
C ALA A 771 -21.99 -9.12 -14.16
N ILE A 772 -21.51 -9.83 -13.15
CA ILE A 772 -20.85 -9.24 -11.96
C ILE A 772 -19.61 -8.41 -12.31
N PRO A 773 -18.65 -8.89 -13.14
CA PRO A 773 -17.45 -8.10 -13.46
C PRO A 773 -17.78 -6.76 -14.11
N GLN A 774 -18.71 -6.74 -15.07
CA GLN A 774 -19.08 -5.53 -15.78
C GLN A 774 -19.82 -4.54 -14.87
N ARG A 775 -20.69 -5.04 -13.98
CA ARG A 775 -21.34 -4.23 -12.94
C ARG A 775 -20.30 -3.59 -12.02
N PHE A 776 -19.36 -4.38 -11.51
CA PHE A 776 -18.25 -3.88 -10.68
C PHE A 776 -17.48 -2.77 -11.39
N ALA A 777 -17.09 -2.97 -12.65
CA ALA A 777 -16.33 -1.98 -13.40
C ALA A 777 -17.12 -0.67 -13.63
N THR A 778 -18.42 -0.78 -13.93
CA THR A 778 -19.31 0.38 -14.13
C THR A 778 -19.48 1.19 -12.84
N LEU A 779 -19.66 0.50 -11.72
CA LEU A 779 -19.75 1.15 -10.41
C LEU A 779 -18.44 1.75 -9.96
N GLN A 780 -17.30 1.12 -10.29
CA GLN A 780 -15.97 1.67 -10.01
C GLN A 780 -15.72 2.96 -10.80
N LEU A 781 -16.22 3.06 -12.03
CA LEU A 781 -16.20 4.30 -12.80
C LEU A 781 -17.09 5.38 -12.19
N THR A 782 -18.23 4.99 -11.63
CA THR A 782 -19.25 5.91 -11.08
C THR A 782 -18.87 6.46 -9.71
N TYR A 783 -18.39 5.60 -8.80
CA TYR A 783 -18.12 5.93 -7.40
C TYR A 783 -16.63 6.02 -7.08
N GLY A 784 -15.75 5.66 -8.01
CA GLY A 784 -14.32 5.52 -7.76
C GLY A 784 -13.96 4.20 -7.06
N ARG A 785 -12.65 3.93 -6.98
CA ARG A 785 -12.13 2.65 -6.45
C ARG A 785 -12.33 2.56 -4.94
N TRP A 786 -11.92 3.62 -4.23
CA TRP A 786 -12.08 3.74 -2.79
C TRP A 786 -13.53 4.05 -2.41
N GLY A 787 -14.21 4.91 -3.17
CA GLY A 787 -15.64 5.20 -2.95
C GLY A 787 -16.54 3.97 -3.07
N LEU A 788 -16.37 3.11 -4.10
CA LEU A 788 -17.13 1.87 -4.19
C LEU A 788 -16.83 0.92 -3.02
N ALA A 789 -15.55 0.79 -2.64
CA ALA A 789 -15.16 -0.03 -1.50
C ALA A 789 -15.74 0.49 -0.17
N TYR A 790 -15.91 1.81 -0.07
CA TYR A 790 -16.54 2.48 1.07
C TYR A 790 -18.02 2.16 1.17
N LEU A 791 -18.76 2.19 0.06
CA LEU A 791 -20.18 1.82 0.06
C LEU A 791 -20.40 0.34 0.44
N GLU A 792 -19.56 -0.56 -0.07
CA GLU A 792 -19.58 -1.98 0.32
C GLU A 792 -19.32 -2.16 1.83
N SER A 793 -18.38 -1.40 2.38
CA SER A 793 -17.96 -1.51 3.78
C SER A 793 -19.02 -1.01 4.77
N ILE A 794 -19.96 -0.16 4.32
CA ILE A 794 -21.09 0.29 5.15
C ILE A 794 -22.02 -0.87 5.49
N LEU A 795 -22.40 -1.69 4.50
CA LEU A 795 -23.25 -2.86 4.75
C LEU A 795 -22.57 -3.83 5.71
N ARG A 796 -21.28 -4.11 5.48
CA ARG A 796 -20.49 -5.00 6.35
C ARG A 796 -20.45 -4.53 7.80
N ALA A 797 -20.27 -3.23 8.03
CA ALA A 797 -20.26 -2.65 9.37
C ALA A 797 -21.64 -2.75 10.05
N ALA A 798 -22.72 -2.53 9.30
CA ALA A 798 -24.09 -2.67 9.80
C ALA A 798 -24.46 -4.12 10.13
N ASP A 799 -24.06 -5.09 9.29
CA ASP A 799 -24.25 -6.51 9.50
C ASP A 799 -23.46 -7.02 10.72
N TYR A 800 -22.23 -6.56 10.87
CA TYR A 800 -21.45 -6.78 12.08
C TYR A 800 -22.16 -6.22 13.34
N ALA A 801 -22.63 -4.97 13.29
CA ALA A 801 -23.29 -4.34 14.43
C ALA A 801 -24.55 -5.12 14.85
N ALA A 802 -25.42 -5.47 13.91
CA ALA A 802 -26.60 -6.29 14.18
C ALA A 802 -26.21 -7.65 14.77
N SER A 803 -25.17 -8.27 14.22
CA SER A 803 -24.61 -9.52 14.73
C SER A 803 -24.08 -9.44 16.16
N ALA A 804 -23.60 -8.27 16.57
CA ALA A 804 -23.13 -7.98 17.92
C ALA A 804 -24.26 -7.50 18.87
N GLY A 805 -25.52 -7.53 18.43
CA GLY A 805 -26.66 -7.05 19.21
C GLY A 805 -26.79 -5.53 19.28
N ILE A 806 -26.04 -4.80 18.47
CA ILE A 806 -26.09 -3.34 18.37
C ILE A 806 -27.13 -2.97 17.31
N VAL A 807 -28.23 -2.35 17.74
CA VAL A 807 -29.29 -1.85 16.86
C VAL A 807 -29.49 -0.37 17.14
N ALA A 808 -29.47 0.45 16.09
CA ALA A 808 -29.69 1.88 16.21
C ALA A 808 -31.12 2.16 16.72
N ASN A 809 -31.24 3.00 17.76
CA ASN A 809 -32.54 3.41 18.28
C ASN A 809 -33.26 4.27 17.22
N GLY A 810 -34.47 3.86 16.85
CA GLY A 810 -35.26 4.45 15.77
C GLY A 810 -35.58 5.93 15.98
N ALA A 811 -34.72 6.81 15.47
CA ALA A 811 -35.10 8.18 15.12
C ALA A 811 -35.13 8.26 13.60
N THR A 812 -36.32 8.46 13.04
CA THR A 812 -36.51 8.72 11.62
C THR A 812 -35.70 9.97 11.25
N PRO A 813 -34.69 9.89 10.36
CA PRO A 813 -33.91 11.05 10.01
C PRO A 813 -34.79 12.09 9.30
N ALA A 814 -34.63 13.36 9.68
CA ALA A 814 -35.27 14.47 9.00
C ALA A 814 -34.88 14.48 7.51
N GLN A 815 -35.85 14.70 6.63
CA GLN A 815 -35.61 14.88 5.20
C GLN A 815 -34.65 16.05 4.98
N ILE A 816 -33.40 15.77 4.60
CA ILE A 816 -32.45 16.80 4.17
C ILE A 816 -32.75 17.14 2.71
N SER A 817 -32.88 18.43 2.43
CA SER A 817 -33.14 18.98 1.09
C SER A 817 -32.11 18.51 0.07
N SER A 818 -32.60 18.09 -1.09
CA SER A 818 -31.82 17.66 -2.25
C SER A 818 -30.72 18.67 -2.62
N SER A 819 -29.47 18.23 -2.55
CA SER A 819 -28.39 18.85 -3.32
C SER A 819 -28.45 18.28 -4.73
N PRO A 820 -28.24 19.08 -5.80
CA PRO A 820 -28.30 18.57 -7.16
C PRO A 820 -27.20 17.51 -7.32
N GLY A 821 -27.63 16.26 -7.52
CA GLY A 821 -26.73 15.17 -7.86
C GLY A 821 -25.95 15.52 -9.12
N LYS A 822 -24.67 15.12 -9.19
CA LYS A 822 -23.94 15.14 -10.46
C LYS A 822 -24.79 14.38 -11.50
N PRO A 823 -24.94 14.91 -12.73
CA PRO A 823 -25.68 14.22 -13.77
C PRO A 823 -25.10 12.81 -13.94
N ARG A 824 -25.94 11.81 -13.73
CA ARG A 824 -25.59 10.41 -13.94
C ARG A 824 -25.33 10.23 -15.43
N VAL A 825 -24.17 9.68 -15.78
CA VAL A 825 -23.95 9.10 -17.10
C VAL A 825 -24.66 7.75 -17.08
N HIS A 826 -25.99 7.74 -17.17
CA HIS A 826 -26.69 6.56 -17.64
C HIS A 826 -26.36 6.46 -19.13
N ALA A 827 -25.34 5.68 -19.47
CA ALA A 827 -25.01 5.35 -20.85
C ALA A 827 -26.06 4.39 -21.42
N SER A 828 -27.32 4.81 -21.50
CA SER A 828 -28.24 4.28 -22.51
C SER A 828 -28.03 5.14 -23.76
N CYS A 829 -27.02 4.79 -24.54
CA CYS A 829 -26.89 5.33 -25.88
C CYS A 829 -26.72 4.14 -26.80
N VAL A 830 -27.47 4.12 -27.90
CA VAL A 830 -27.13 3.32 -29.07
C VAL A 830 -25.69 3.69 -29.41
N THR A 831 -24.74 2.82 -29.09
CA THR A 831 -23.31 3.06 -29.30
C THR A 831 -22.95 2.65 -30.71
N ASP A 832 -22.37 3.57 -31.45
CA ASP A 832 -21.60 3.20 -32.64
C ASP A 832 -20.51 2.19 -32.24
N ALA A 833 -20.26 1.22 -33.12
CA ALA A 833 -19.27 0.18 -32.88
C ALA A 833 -18.08 0.41 -33.81
N ILE A 834 -16.89 0.54 -33.22
CA ILE A 834 -15.64 0.48 -33.97
C ILE A 834 -15.30 -0.99 -34.17
N SER A 835 -15.18 -1.43 -35.42
CA SER A 835 -14.70 -2.77 -35.76
C SER A 835 -13.29 -2.70 -36.33
N LEU A 836 -12.38 -3.47 -35.74
CA LEU A 836 -10.99 -3.59 -36.15
C LEU A 836 -10.68 -5.04 -36.53
N VAL A 837 -10.18 -5.27 -37.74
CA VAL A 837 -9.76 -6.60 -38.20
C VAL A 837 -8.38 -6.90 -37.61
N PHE A 838 -8.20 -8.11 -37.08
CA PHE A 838 -6.93 -8.53 -36.49
C PHE A 838 -6.64 -10.01 -36.73
N ASP A 839 -5.40 -10.43 -36.48
CA ASP A 839 -4.99 -11.84 -36.51
C ASP A 839 -4.72 -12.29 -35.06
N PRO A 840 -5.54 -13.19 -34.49
CA PRO A 840 -5.38 -13.62 -33.11
C PRO A 840 -4.12 -14.47 -32.87
N THR A 841 -3.43 -14.91 -33.93
CA THR A 841 -2.13 -15.60 -33.81
C THR A 841 -0.95 -14.62 -33.82
N ASN A 842 -1.18 -13.34 -34.13
CA ASN A 842 -0.17 -12.30 -34.02
C ASN A 842 -0.31 -11.57 -32.67
N PRO A 843 0.55 -11.82 -31.67
CA PRO A 843 0.48 -11.15 -30.38
C PRO A 843 0.56 -9.62 -30.49
N GLY A 844 1.31 -9.09 -31.47
CA GLY A 844 1.37 -7.65 -31.74
C GLY A 844 0.01 -7.07 -32.10
N HIS A 845 -0.79 -7.78 -32.91
CA HIS A 845 -2.16 -7.36 -33.26
C HIS A 845 -3.08 -7.36 -32.04
N PHE A 846 -3.02 -8.41 -31.21
CA PHE A 846 -3.83 -8.52 -30.00
C PHE A 846 -3.57 -7.36 -29.02
N PHE A 847 -2.30 -7.09 -28.71
CA PHE A 847 -1.96 -5.98 -27.81
C PHE A 847 -2.21 -4.62 -28.46
N ALA A 848 -2.12 -4.50 -29.79
CA ALA A 848 -2.54 -3.29 -30.51
C ALA A 848 -4.05 -3.02 -30.38
N CYS A 849 -4.90 -4.05 -30.41
CA CYS A 849 -6.33 -3.93 -30.12
C CYS A 849 -6.55 -3.36 -28.72
N CYS A 850 -5.82 -3.88 -27.71
CA CYS A 850 -5.89 -3.37 -26.34
C CYS A 850 -5.41 -1.91 -26.22
N GLY A 851 -4.39 -1.52 -27.00
CA GLY A 851 -3.92 -0.14 -27.03
C GLY A 851 -4.90 0.84 -27.66
N LEU A 852 -5.59 0.44 -28.73
CA LEU A 852 -6.69 1.23 -29.30
C LEU A 852 -7.86 1.38 -28.31
N PHE A 853 -8.18 0.32 -27.57
CA PHE A 853 -9.18 0.36 -26.52
C PHE A 853 -8.82 1.37 -25.42
N GLU A 854 -7.54 1.45 -25.00
CA GLU A 854 -7.05 2.46 -24.04
C GLU A 854 -7.29 3.89 -24.55
N PHE A 855 -7.03 4.16 -25.83
CA PHE A 855 -7.29 5.48 -26.40
C PHE A 855 -8.79 5.81 -26.48
N ALA A 856 -9.62 4.87 -26.92
CA ALA A 856 -11.06 5.06 -27.00
C ALA A 856 -11.67 5.33 -25.61
N TYR A 857 -11.28 4.55 -24.60
CA TYR A 857 -11.70 4.74 -23.21
C TYR A 857 -11.31 6.11 -22.66
N ARG A 858 -10.09 6.57 -22.92
CA ARG A 858 -9.62 7.88 -22.41
C ARG A 858 -10.34 9.07 -23.03
N GLN A 859 -10.91 8.92 -24.23
CA GLN A 859 -11.81 9.92 -24.81
C GLN A 859 -13.22 9.81 -24.27
N HIS A 860 -13.70 8.57 -24.11
CA HIS A 860 -15.07 8.27 -23.72
C HIS A 860 -15.09 7.26 -22.56
N PRO A 861 -15.03 7.74 -21.31
CA PRO A 861 -15.17 6.91 -20.12
C PRO A 861 -16.51 6.15 -20.17
N GLY A 862 -16.45 4.81 -20.05
CA GLY A 862 -17.61 3.93 -20.27
C GLY A 862 -17.53 3.06 -21.52
N THR A 863 -16.50 3.27 -22.35
CA THR A 863 -16.20 2.38 -23.49
C THR A 863 -16.02 0.93 -23.03
N THR A 864 -16.57 -0.01 -23.78
CA THR A 864 -16.36 -1.45 -23.58
C THR A 864 -15.85 -2.09 -24.87
N ALA A 865 -15.20 -3.26 -24.78
CA ALA A 865 -14.72 -3.96 -25.96
C ALA A 865 -14.74 -5.49 -25.81
N HIS A 866 -14.81 -6.20 -26.94
CA HIS A 866 -14.74 -7.66 -27.01
C HIS A 866 -14.16 -8.15 -28.34
N PHE A 867 -13.78 -9.43 -28.36
CA PHE A 867 -13.34 -10.13 -29.55
C PHE A 867 -14.47 -10.99 -30.11
N ASP A 868 -14.69 -10.90 -31.41
CA ASP A 868 -15.62 -11.73 -32.18
C ASP A 868 -14.92 -12.30 -33.41
N GLY A 869 -14.46 -13.55 -33.30
CA GLY A 869 -13.62 -14.19 -34.32
C GLY A 869 -12.35 -13.39 -34.60
N ASN A 870 -12.21 -12.89 -35.83
CA ASN A 870 -11.07 -12.07 -36.27
C ASN A 870 -11.36 -10.57 -36.22
N ASN A 871 -12.41 -10.15 -35.50
CA ASN A 871 -12.74 -8.76 -35.27
C ASN A 871 -12.59 -8.42 -33.79
N PHE A 872 -12.09 -7.22 -33.53
CA PHE A 872 -12.14 -6.58 -32.21
C PHE A 872 -13.13 -5.43 -32.28
N ILE A 873 -14.16 -5.48 -31.43
CA ILE A 873 -15.28 -4.57 -31.44
C ILE A 873 -15.22 -3.70 -30.20
N ILE A 874 -15.11 -2.38 -30.39
CA ILE A 874 -15.13 -1.37 -29.32
C ILE A 874 -16.46 -0.61 -29.39
N HIS A 875 -17.22 -0.63 -28.31
CA HIS A 875 -18.49 0.10 -28.16
C HIS A 875 -18.21 1.46 -27.53
N ALA A 876 -18.20 2.51 -28.36
CA ALA A 876 -17.89 3.87 -27.93
C ALA A 876 -18.68 4.88 -28.78
N PRO A 877 -19.06 6.04 -28.23
CA PRO A 877 -19.71 7.11 -29.00
C PRO A 877 -18.67 7.90 -29.84
N THR A 878 -17.85 7.20 -30.63
CA THR A 878 -16.82 7.76 -31.49
C THR A 878 -16.49 6.81 -32.64
N THR A 879 -15.75 7.29 -33.63
CA THR A 879 -15.33 6.50 -34.80
C THR A 879 -13.84 6.15 -34.71
N LEU A 880 -13.42 5.13 -35.46
CA LEU A 880 -12.01 4.75 -35.56
C LEU A 880 -11.15 5.92 -36.07
N GLU A 881 -11.67 6.67 -37.05
CA GLU A 881 -11.01 7.84 -37.61
C GLU A 881 -10.73 8.91 -36.55
N ASN A 882 -11.74 9.29 -35.76
CA ASN A 882 -11.60 10.32 -34.71
C ASN A 882 -10.57 9.94 -33.63
N VAL A 883 -10.55 8.66 -33.23
CA VAL A 883 -9.57 8.15 -32.26
C VAL A 883 -8.17 8.24 -32.84
N LEU A 884 -7.98 7.76 -34.07
CA LEU A 884 -6.69 7.76 -34.75
C LEU A 884 -6.18 9.19 -35.04
N GLU A 885 -7.03 10.12 -35.46
CA GLU A 885 -6.67 11.53 -35.63
C GLU A 885 -6.20 12.17 -34.31
N SER A 886 -6.86 11.83 -33.21
CA SER A 886 -6.47 12.32 -31.88
C SER A 886 -5.15 11.73 -31.41
N ILE A 887 -4.88 10.47 -31.73
CA ILE A 887 -3.57 9.83 -31.52
C ILE A 887 -2.49 10.58 -32.31
N VAL A 888 -2.73 10.81 -33.60
CA VAL A 888 -1.80 11.52 -34.49
C VAL A 888 -1.55 12.94 -34.00
N ALA A 889 -2.56 13.64 -33.49
CA ALA A 889 -2.42 15.00 -32.99
C ALA A 889 -1.81 15.09 -31.58
N SER A 890 -1.59 13.97 -30.87
CA SER A 890 -0.98 14.00 -29.54
C SER A 890 0.53 14.20 -29.61
N GLU A 891 1.04 15.04 -28.71
CA GLU A 891 2.46 15.10 -28.39
C GLU A 891 2.86 13.89 -27.54
N ILE A 892 4.04 13.33 -27.82
CA ILE A 892 4.65 12.23 -27.07
C ILE A 892 5.99 12.73 -26.52
N THR A 893 6.11 12.80 -25.20
CA THR A 893 7.29 13.37 -24.51
C THR A 893 7.97 12.34 -23.63
N ALA A 894 9.31 12.42 -23.55
CA ALA A 894 10.07 11.69 -22.54
C ALA A 894 9.90 12.37 -21.17
N VAL A 895 9.66 11.59 -20.12
CA VAL A 895 9.41 12.13 -18.77
C VAL A 895 10.71 12.46 -18.04
N ASP A 896 11.75 11.67 -18.26
CA ASP A 896 13.08 11.86 -17.68
C ASP A 896 14.13 11.93 -18.80
N GLU A 897 14.64 13.13 -19.09
CA GLU A 897 15.62 13.31 -20.14
C GLU A 897 17.01 12.77 -19.80
N THR A 898 17.28 12.50 -18.51
CA THR A 898 18.55 11.99 -18.01
C THR A 898 18.65 10.46 -18.13
N ASP A 899 17.51 9.75 -18.20
CA ASP A 899 17.39 8.29 -18.37
C ASP A 899 17.13 7.90 -19.85
N LYS A 900 17.77 8.58 -20.81
CA LYS A 900 17.70 8.23 -22.25
C LYS A 900 18.62 7.04 -22.48
N PRO A 901 18.08 5.83 -22.25
CA PRO A 901 17.18 5.26 -23.25
C PRO A 901 15.91 4.55 -22.75
N LEU A 902 15.72 4.39 -21.44
CA LEU A 902 14.57 3.68 -20.83
C LEU A 902 13.56 4.61 -20.15
N THR A 903 13.65 5.90 -20.48
CA THR A 903 12.78 6.96 -19.98
C THR A 903 11.30 6.65 -20.22
N PRO A 904 10.43 6.78 -19.20
CA PRO A 904 8.99 6.69 -19.34
C PRO A 904 8.48 7.66 -20.39
N VAL A 905 7.38 7.29 -21.03
CA VAL A 905 6.79 8.07 -22.11
C VAL A 905 5.43 8.60 -21.67
N ARG A 906 5.17 9.88 -21.91
CA ARG A 906 3.86 10.49 -21.70
C ARG A 906 3.22 10.83 -23.04
N ILE A 907 1.96 10.46 -23.20
CA ILE A 907 1.12 10.83 -24.34
C ILE A 907 0.14 11.91 -23.86
N ASN A 908 0.46 13.16 -24.17
CA ASN A 908 -0.08 14.34 -23.47
C ASN A 908 -1.60 14.49 -23.62
N ARG A 909 -2.14 14.32 -24.83
CA ARG A 909 -3.57 14.53 -25.11
C ARG A 909 -4.48 13.54 -24.37
N PHE A 910 -3.95 12.37 -24.02
CA PHE A 910 -4.68 11.31 -23.32
C PHE A 910 -4.28 11.21 -21.84
N ASN A 911 -3.34 12.03 -21.37
CA ASN A 911 -2.74 11.92 -20.04
C ASN A 911 -2.27 10.49 -19.72
N LEU A 912 -1.72 9.79 -20.71
CA LEU A 912 -1.31 8.39 -20.59
C LEU A 912 0.19 8.30 -20.32
N TYR A 913 0.55 7.58 -19.26
CA TYR A 913 1.93 7.35 -18.84
C TYR A 913 2.30 5.89 -19.09
N LEU A 914 3.40 5.67 -19.81
CA LEU A 914 3.88 4.36 -20.22
C LEU A 914 5.24 4.07 -19.59
N ASP A 915 5.32 2.97 -18.84
CA ASP A 915 6.53 2.54 -18.15
C ASP A 915 6.58 1.04 -17.85
N TRP A 916 5.71 0.23 -18.47
CA TRP A 916 5.58 -1.21 -18.17
C TRP A 916 6.89 -2.00 -18.26
N TRP A 917 7.86 -1.54 -19.07
CA TRP A 917 9.20 -2.13 -19.19
C TRP A 917 10.09 -1.91 -17.95
N ARG A 918 9.69 -1.04 -17.03
CA ARG A 918 10.33 -0.88 -15.72
C ARG A 918 9.87 -1.94 -14.72
N HIS A 919 8.83 -2.72 -15.02
CA HIS A 919 8.29 -3.77 -14.15
C HIS A 919 8.70 -5.18 -14.60
N GLU A 920 9.87 -5.33 -15.23
CA GLU A 920 10.43 -6.63 -15.65
C GLU A 920 11.10 -7.37 -14.48
N GLY A 921 10.98 -8.70 -14.45
CA GLY A 921 11.55 -9.54 -13.39
C GLY A 921 10.56 -10.56 -12.82
N GLY A 922 11.07 -11.52 -12.02
CA GLY A 922 10.25 -12.53 -11.35
C GLY A 922 9.32 -13.31 -12.28
N ALA A 923 8.04 -13.42 -11.89
CA ALA A 923 6.97 -14.10 -12.63
C ALA A 923 6.59 -13.45 -13.98
N PHE A 924 7.08 -12.24 -14.28
CA PHE A 924 6.72 -11.49 -15.50
C PHE A 924 7.76 -11.60 -16.62
N GLY A 925 8.93 -12.17 -16.34
CA GLY A 925 9.99 -12.31 -17.34
C GLY A 925 10.55 -10.99 -17.87
N LYS A 926 11.25 -11.07 -19.01
CA LYS A 926 11.83 -9.93 -19.74
C LYS A 926 11.14 -9.81 -21.10
N LEU A 927 10.03 -9.07 -21.14
CA LEU A 927 9.14 -8.97 -22.30
C LEU A 927 9.64 -7.94 -23.33
N LYS A 928 10.35 -6.89 -22.92
CA LYS A 928 10.79 -5.84 -23.85
C LYS A 928 11.65 -6.41 -24.96
N THR A 929 11.42 -5.89 -26.16
CA THR A 929 12.05 -6.33 -27.42
C THR A 929 13.20 -5.41 -27.86
N TRP A 930 13.22 -4.16 -27.42
CA TRP A 930 14.25 -3.20 -27.79
C TRP A 930 15.50 -3.28 -26.89
N ALA A 931 16.63 -2.87 -27.47
CA ALA A 931 17.92 -2.85 -26.80
C ALA A 931 18.07 -1.61 -25.90
N GLY A 932 19.09 -1.68 -25.03
CA GLY A 932 19.45 -0.60 -24.12
C GLY A 932 19.57 0.73 -24.86
N GLN A 933 20.26 0.85 -25.99
CA GLN A 933 20.53 2.16 -26.61
C GLN A 933 19.36 2.76 -27.44
N MET A 934 18.22 2.08 -27.57
CA MET A 934 17.11 2.53 -28.43
C MET A 934 16.27 3.61 -27.75
N ASN A 935 16.02 4.72 -28.46
CA ASN A 935 15.19 5.82 -27.95
C ASN A 935 13.70 5.49 -28.08
N VAL A 936 13.10 5.00 -26.98
CA VAL A 936 11.68 4.62 -26.94
C VAL A 936 10.76 5.78 -27.35
N CYS A 937 10.95 6.98 -26.82
CA CYS A 937 10.11 8.14 -27.17
C CYS A 937 10.25 8.55 -28.65
N GLY A 938 11.46 8.44 -29.20
CA GLY A 938 11.74 8.70 -30.61
C GLY A 938 10.99 7.74 -31.53
N ILE A 939 11.10 6.43 -31.26
CA ILE A 939 10.41 5.39 -32.04
C ILE A 939 8.89 5.59 -31.98
N ALA A 940 8.32 5.88 -30.80
CA ALA A 940 6.90 6.14 -30.66
C ALA A 940 6.42 7.32 -31.51
N ASN A 941 7.21 8.40 -31.58
CA ASN A 941 6.91 9.56 -32.42
C ASN A 941 7.01 9.23 -33.92
N ASP A 942 8.02 8.46 -34.33
CA ASP A 942 8.18 8.03 -35.73
C ASP A 942 6.99 7.16 -36.17
N MET A 943 6.56 6.19 -35.34
CA MET A 943 5.40 5.36 -35.61
C MET A 943 4.11 6.18 -35.66
N ARG A 944 3.90 7.13 -34.73
CA ARG A 944 2.74 8.05 -34.75
C ARG A 944 2.68 8.86 -36.06
N GLN A 945 3.81 9.39 -36.53
CA GLN A 945 3.87 10.14 -37.79
C GLN A 945 3.62 9.24 -39.01
N ALA A 946 4.06 7.98 -38.95
CA ALA A 946 3.79 7.02 -40.02
C ALA A 946 2.30 6.64 -40.09
N ILE A 947 1.63 6.48 -38.94
CA ILE A 947 0.16 6.31 -38.87
C ILE A 947 -0.57 7.48 -39.53
N ALA A 948 -0.13 8.72 -39.29
CA ALA A 948 -0.71 9.91 -39.93
C ALA A 948 -0.69 9.83 -41.48
N LYS A 949 0.42 9.32 -42.04
CA LYS A 949 0.57 9.13 -43.49
C LYS A 949 -0.28 7.97 -44.02
N GLU A 950 -0.64 7.00 -43.18
CA GLU A 950 -1.47 5.84 -43.57
C GLU A 950 -2.95 6.22 -43.64
N ILE A 951 -3.44 6.96 -42.65
CA ILE A 951 -4.84 7.43 -42.59
C ILE A 951 -5.14 8.38 -43.75
N GLY A 952 -4.20 9.25 -44.13
CA GLY A 952 -4.35 10.18 -45.25
C GLY A 952 -4.32 9.54 -46.65
N ARG A 953 -4.22 8.21 -46.78
CA ARG A 953 -4.17 7.55 -48.09
C ARG A 953 -5.56 7.46 -48.73
N PRO A 954 -5.70 7.77 -50.02
CA PRO A 954 -6.96 7.56 -50.73
C PRO A 954 -7.35 6.08 -50.71
N ASN A 955 -8.64 5.80 -50.45
CA ASN A 955 -9.22 4.45 -50.33
C ASN A 955 -8.66 3.58 -49.19
N CYS A 956 -8.13 4.19 -48.13
CA CYS A 956 -7.68 3.47 -46.94
C CYS A 956 -8.86 2.84 -46.18
N ARG A 957 -8.84 1.51 -45.98
CA ARG A 957 -9.77 0.83 -45.08
C ARG A 957 -9.23 0.91 -43.65
N LEU A 958 -9.72 1.88 -42.87
CA LEU A 958 -9.24 2.08 -41.50
C LEU A 958 -9.45 0.85 -40.61
N ALA A 959 -10.51 0.06 -40.83
CA ALA A 959 -10.73 -1.20 -40.10
C ALA A 959 -9.58 -2.22 -40.29
N GLU A 960 -8.78 -2.09 -41.34
CA GLU A 960 -7.62 -2.94 -41.64
C GLU A 960 -6.29 -2.23 -41.28
N ILE A 961 -6.30 -1.14 -40.48
CA ILE A 961 -5.12 -0.33 -40.12
C ILE A 961 -3.94 -1.17 -39.57
N LEU A 962 -4.22 -2.27 -38.86
CA LEU A 962 -3.19 -3.19 -38.36
C LEU A 962 -2.46 -3.97 -39.46
N PHE A 963 -3.00 -4.04 -40.69
CA PHE A 963 -2.37 -4.70 -41.83
C PHE A 963 -1.65 -3.70 -42.76
N LEU A 964 -1.83 -2.39 -42.54
CA LEU A 964 -1.27 -1.37 -43.41
C LEU A 964 0.23 -1.23 -43.19
N CYS A 965 0.98 -1.30 -44.28
CA CYS A 965 2.42 -1.11 -44.28
C CYS A 965 2.80 0.34 -44.63
N SER A 966 3.84 0.84 -43.98
CA SER A 966 4.49 2.09 -44.31
C SER A 966 5.10 2.04 -45.72
N LYS A 967 4.78 3.03 -46.56
CA LYS A 967 5.38 3.25 -47.88
C LYS A 967 6.51 4.29 -47.76
N GLY A 968 7.58 3.97 -47.03
CA GLY A 968 8.72 4.88 -46.83
C GLY A 968 9.61 4.51 -45.64
N ASN A 969 10.59 5.36 -45.33
CA ASN A 969 11.43 5.20 -44.13
C ASN A 969 10.62 5.56 -42.88
N SER A 970 10.16 4.56 -42.13
CA SER A 970 9.41 4.69 -40.87
C SER A 970 10.29 4.69 -39.61
N GLY A 971 11.62 4.67 -39.75
CA GLY A 971 12.52 4.46 -38.62
C GLY A 971 12.56 3.00 -38.15
N GLN A 972 13.23 2.75 -37.03
CA GLN A 972 13.41 1.41 -36.45
C GLN A 972 12.19 1.02 -35.60
N PRO A 973 11.52 -0.13 -35.82
CA PRO A 973 10.39 -0.58 -35.01
C PRO A 973 10.81 -1.16 -33.66
N TYR A 974 9.83 -1.47 -32.80
CA TYR A 974 10.08 -2.23 -31.57
C TYR A 974 10.14 -3.74 -31.81
N TYR A 975 9.65 -4.25 -32.94
CA TYR A 975 9.55 -5.68 -33.28
C TYR A 975 8.47 -6.42 -32.47
N PHE A 976 7.32 -5.76 -32.26
CA PHE A 976 6.14 -6.39 -31.68
C PHE A 976 5.32 -7.18 -32.71
N ASP A 977 5.32 -6.77 -33.98
CA ASP A 977 4.63 -7.53 -35.02
C ASP A 977 5.38 -8.82 -35.34
N SER A 978 4.73 -9.96 -35.06
CA SER A 978 5.36 -11.27 -35.20
C SER A 978 5.71 -11.67 -36.62
N ASN A 979 5.18 -10.97 -37.62
CA ASN A 979 5.54 -11.18 -39.02
C ASN A 979 6.98 -10.75 -39.34
N TYR A 980 7.59 -9.88 -38.52
CA TYR A 980 9.00 -9.49 -38.70
C TYR A 980 9.98 -10.37 -37.92
N ALA A 981 9.50 -11.23 -37.01
CA ALA A 981 10.36 -11.98 -36.11
C ALA A 981 11.36 -12.91 -36.82
N VAL A 982 11.02 -13.38 -38.02
CA VAL A 982 11.89 -14.19 -38.89
C VAL A 982 12.91 -13.37 -39.69
N ASN A 983 12.68 -12.07 -39.86
CA ASN A 983 13.47 -11.21 -40.77
C ASN A 983 14.44 -10.28 -40.06
N ALA A 984 14.37 -10.18 -38.74
CA ALA A 984 15.10 -9.15 -38.03
C ALA A 984 16.46 -9.68 -37.54
N GLN A 985 17.52 -9.04 -38.02
CA GLN A 985 18.90 -9.43 -37.75
C GLN A 985 19.48 -8.63 -36.59
N ALA A 986 20.61 -9.09 -36.02
CA ALA A 986 21.30 -8.40 -34.92
C ALA A 986 21.71 -6.95 -35.27
N GLN A 987 21.93 -6.66 -36.56
CA GLN A 987 22.22 -5.32 -37.07
C GLN A 987 20.99 -4.39 -37.05
N ASP A 988 19.77 -4.96 -37.14
CA ASP A 988 18.51 -4.22 -37.22
C ASP A 988 17.95 -3.84 -35.84
N VAL A 989 18.34 -4.54 -34.76
CA VAL A 989 17.89 -4.29 -33.36
C VAL A 989 18.86 -3.43 -32.52
N GLY A 990 19.77 -2.70 -33.17
CA GLY A 990 20.56 -1.64 -32.52
C GLY A 990 21.93 -2.03 -31.94
N PHE A 991 22.59 -3.08 -32.47
CA PHE A 991 23.94 -3.49 -32.03
C PHE A 991 25.09 -3.08 -32.97
N SER A 992 24.90 -2.07 -33.84
CA SER A 992 26.01 -1.48 -34.60
C SER A 992 26.80 -0.49 -33.74
N ILE A 993 28.12 -0.69 -33.63
CA ILE A 993 29.07 0.16 -32.87
C ILE A 993 29.18 1.59 -33.43
N ASP A 994 28.76 1.82 -34.67
CA ASP A 994 28.67 3.14 -35.29
C ASP A 994 27.35 3.28 -36.05
N LYS A 995 26.69 4.45 -35.97
CA LYS A 995 25.52 4.95 -36.76
C LYS A 995 24.15 5.08 -36.08
N LEU A 996 24.08 5.65 -34.87
CA LEU A 996 22.80 6.15 -34.29
C LEU A 996 22.69 7.70 -34.33
N GLY A 997 23.23 8.33 -35.37
CA GLY A 997 22.91 9.73 -35.70
C GLY A 997 21.61 9.84 -36.49
N LYS A 998 20.83 10.92 -36.28
CA LYS A 998 19.63 11.23 -37.08
C LYS A 998 19.94 11.09 -38.58
N GLY A 999 19.26 10.15 -39.25
CA GLY A 999 19.37 9.94 -40.71
C GLY A 999 20.31 8.81 -41.17
N GLY A 1000 20.89 8.01 -40.27
CA GLY A 1000 21.86 6.96 -40.63
C GLY A 1000 21.33 5.52 -40.81
N VAL A 1001 20.05 5.24 -40.55
CA VAL A 1001 19.51 3.87 -40.57
C VAL A 1001 18.74 3.61 -41.88
N ASN A 1002 19.23 2.65 -42.67
CA ASN A 1002 18.55 2.16 -43.86
C ASN A 1002 17.41 1.20 -43.48
N ILE A 1003 16.19 1.73 -43.52
CA ILE A 1003 14.95 1.18 -44.10
C ILE A 1003 14.76 -0.35 -43.98
N ILE A 1004 13.81 -0.79 -43.15
CA ILE A 1004 13.05 -2.02 -43.44
C ILE A 1004 11.80 -1.58 -44.24
N PRO A 1005 11.71 -1.89 -45.54
CA PRO A 1005 10.47 -1.69 -46.28
C PRO A 1005 9.37 -2.51 -45.60
N ALA A 1006 8.20 -1.89 -45.46
CA ALA A 1006 6.96 -2.52 -45.03
C ALA A 1006 6.73 -2.72 -43.53
N THR A 1007 7.28 -1.90 -42.61
CA THR A 1007 6.86 -1.84 -41.19
C THR A 1007 5.35 -1.57 -41.06
N ARG A 1008 4.68 -2.09 -40.01
CA ARG A 1008 3.27 -1.80 -39.67
C ARG A 1008 3.18 -0.87 -38.45
N PRO A 1009 3.15 0.46 -38.64
CA PRO A 1009 3.30 1.45 -37.57
C PRO A 1009 2.21 1.37 -36.50
N ALA A 1010 0.97 1.09 -36.93
CA ALA A 1010 -0.16 0.94 -36.01
C ALA A 1010 0.03 -0.23 -35.04
N VAL A 1011 0.54 -1.37 -35.52
CA VAL A 1011 0.83 -2.53 -34.65
C VAL A 1011 1.89 -2.17 -33.63
N GLU A 1012 3.00 -1.58 -34.06
CA GLU A 1012 4.12 -1.24 -33.18
C GLU A 1012 3.75 -0.21 -32.10
N PHE A 1013 3.07 0.87 -32.49
CA PHE A 1013 2.69 1.94 -31.56
C PHE A 1013 1.55 1.54 -30.62
N LEU A 1014 0.47 0.94 -31.15
CA LEU A 1014 -0.67 0.55 -30.32
C LEU A 1014 -0.31 -0.63 -29.41
N CYS A 1015 0.58 -1.54 -29.83
CA CYS A 1015 1.07 -2.61 -28.95
C CYS A 1015 1.85 -2.05 -27.75
N LEU A 1016 2.75 -1.07 -27.99
CA LEU A 1016 3.48 -0.39 -26.90
C LEU A 1016 2.51 0.14 -25.83
N VAL A 1017 1.41 0.74 -26.26
CA VAL A 1017 0.37 1.31 -25.40
C VAL A 1017 -0.43 0.19 -24.71
N GLY A 1018 -0.88 -0.81 -25.46
CA GLY A 1018 -1.68 -1.91 -24.94
C GLY A 1018 -0.96 -2.71 -23.86
N LEU A 1019 0.35 -2.92 -24.01
CA LEU A 1019 1.19 -3.61 -23.03
C LEU A 1019 1.28 -2.91 -21.66
N GLN A 1020 0.87 -1.64 -21.53
CA GLN A 1020 0.77 -1.00 -20.21
C GLN A 1020 -0.26 -1.71 -19.33
N ARG A 1021 -1.41 -2.09 -19.89
CA ARG A 1021 -2.54 -2.68 -19.16
C ARG A 1021 -2.72 -4.18 -19.45
N ALA A 1022 -2.51 -4.59 -20.69
CA ALA A 1022 -2.74 -5.94 -21.18
C ALA A 1022 -1.48 -6.82 -21.14
N ARG A 1023 -0.58 -6.60 -20.17
CA ARG A 1023 0.69 -7.31 -20.12
C ARG A 1023 0.49 -8.82 -19.87
N PRO A 1024 1.09 -9.72 -20.65
CA PRO A 1024 0.96 -11.16 -20.46
C PRO A 1024 1.85 -11.67 -19.32
N LEU A 1025 1.50 -12.83 -18.76
CA LEU A 1025 2.32 -13.55 -17.77
C LEU A 1025 3.31 -14.50 -18.46
N LEU A 1026 4.43 -14.77 -17.79
CA LEU A 1026 5.35 -15.81 -18.22
C LEU A 1026 4.70 -17.18 -18.00
N ALA A 1027 4.64 -18.00 -19.04
CA ALA A 1027 4.18 -19.38 -18.94
C ALA A 1027 5.18 -20.21 -18.12
N VAL A 1028 4.66 -21.07 -17.24
CA VAL A 1028 5.49 -21.98 -16.43
C VAL A 1028 6.23 -22.94 -17.36
N SER A 1029 7.56 -22.83 -17.41
CA SER A 1029 8.44 -23.70 -18.19
C SER A 1029 9.11 -24.72 -17.26
N GLU A 1030 8.94 -26.02 -17.52
CA GLU A 1030 9.59 -27.13 -16.76
C GLU A 1030 11.13 -27.02 -16.70
N ARG A 1031 11.75 -26.20 -17.55
CA ARG A 1031 13.22 -26.05 -17.65
C ARG A 1031 13.73 -24.62 -17.47
N GLY A 1032 12.86 -23.63 -17.21
CA GLY A 1032 13.22 -22.23 -16.94
C GLY A 1032 14.01 -21.49 -18.04
N LYS A 1033 14.18 -22.09 -19.23
CA LYS A 1033 15.05 -21.57 -20.30
C LYS A 1033 14.31 -20.85 -21.43
N GLU A 1034 13.01 -21.10 -21.60
CA GLU A 1034 12.22 -20.53 -22.71
C GLU A 1034 11.30 -19.42 -22.21
N ARG A 1035 11.37 -18.24 -22.85
CA ARG A 1035 10.52 -17.08 -22.55
C ARG A 1035 9.21 -17.21 -23.33
N LEU A 1036 8.29 -17.98 -22.77
CA LEU A 1036 6.96 -18.20 -23.33
C LEU A 1036 5.95 -17.36 -22.54
N TYR A 1037 4.98 -16.77 -23.23
CA TYR A 1037 3.97 -15.90 -22.63
C TYR A 1037 2.57 -16.30 -23.09
N ASP A 1038 1.63 -16.22 -22.17
CA ASP A 1038 0.23 -16.59 -22.40
C ASP A 1038 -0.68 -15.35 -22.42
N TYR A 1039 -1.65 -15.35 -23.33
CA TYR A 1039 -2.72 -14.35 -23.38
C TYR A 1039 -4.03 -14.99 -23.83
N HIS A 1040 -5.14 -14.36 -23.45
CA HIS A 1040 -6.48 -14.84 -23.72
C HIS A 1040 -7.33 -13.76 -24.38
N THR A 1041 -8.14 -14.18 -25.36
CA THR A 1041 -9.21 -13.34 -25.92
C THR A 1041 -10.47 -13.47 -25.06
N TRP A 1042 -11.40 -12.51 -25.17
CA TRP A 1042 -12.67 -12.54 -24.44
C TRP A 1042 -13.83 -12.18 -25.36
N SER A 1043 -14.95 -12.88 -25.22
CA SER A 1043 -16.10 -12.77 -26.12
C SER A 1043 -17.18 -11.78 -25.66
N ASN A 1044 -17.26 -11.50 -24.36
CA ASN A 1044 -18.26 -10.56 -23.83
C ASN A 1044 -17.69 -9.14 -23.78
N PRO A 1045 -18.48 -8.08 -24.04
CA PRO A 1045 -18.05 -6.71 -23.82
C PRO A 1045 -17.60 -6.50 -22.37
N ILE A 1046 -16.34 -6.09 -22.18
CA ILE A 1046 -15.80 -5.73 -20.88
C ILE A 1046 -15.31 -4.29 -20.85
N HIS A 1047 -15.41 -3.67 -19.69
CA HIS A 1047 -14.77 -2.39 -19.39
C HIS A 1047 -13.23 -2.54 -19.28
N ILE A 1048 -12.50 -1.46 -19.54
CA ILE A 1048 -11.04 -1.50 -19.64
C ILE A 1048 -10.34 -1.92 -18.35
N SER A 1049 -10.92 -1.62 -17.18
CA SER A 1049 -10.38 -2.00 -15.87
C SER A 1049 -10.29 -3.52 -15.66
N LEU A 1050 -11.02 -4.31 -16.46
CA LEU A 1050 -11.02 -5.78 -16.41
C LEU A 1050 -10.00 -6.41 -17.36
N VAL A 1051 -9.42 -5.65 -18.29
CA VAL A 1051 -8.45 -6.15 -19.29
C VAL A 1051 -7.27 -6.90 -18.65
N PRO A 1052 -6.66 -6.43 -17.53
CA PRO A 1052 -5.56 -7.19 -16.92
C PRO A 1052 -5.95 -8.62 -16.49
N ALA A 1053 -7.18 -8.80 -15.98
CA ALA A 1053 -7.69 -10.12 -15.61
C ALA A 1053 -8.11 -10.94 -16.84
N ALA A 1054 -8.69 -10.29 -17.85
CA ALA A 1054 -9.11 -10.94 -19.09
C ALA A 1054 -7.92 -11.55 -19.85
N VAL A 1055 -6.82 -10.81 -19.99
CA VAL A 1055 -5.60 -11.28 -20.66
C VAL A 1055 -4.99 -12.48 -19.94
N ALA A 1056 -5.05 -12.49 -18.61
CA ALA A 1056 -4.59 -13.60 -17.78
C ALA A 1056 -5.53 -14.82 -17.81
N GLY A 1057 -6.69 -14.75 -18.48
CA GLY A 1057 -7.65 -15.84 -18.56
C GLY A 1057 -8.47 -16.05 -17.29
N LEU A 1058 -8.55 -15.03 -16.43
CA LEU A 1058 -9.14 -15.15 -15.09
C LEU A 1058 -10.63 -14.79 -15.05
N LEU A 1059 -11.21 -14.28 -16.13
CA LEU A 1059 -12.64 -13.98 -16.21
C LEU A 1059 -13.44 -15.22 -16.65
N SER A 1060 -14.65 -15.38 -16.13
CA SER A 1060 -15.56 -16.52 -16.40
C SER A 1060 -16.23 -16.51 -17.79
N CYS A 1061 -15.70 -15.76 -18.76
CA CYS A 1061 -16.24 -15.67 -20.12
C CYS A 1061 -15.58 -16.67 -21.08
N LYS A 1062 -16.25 -17.00 -22.19
CA LYS A 1062 -15.62 -17.80 -23.26
C LYS A 1062 -14.39 -17.06 -23.80
N SER A 1063 -13.26 -17.75 -23.80
CA SER A 1063 -11.94 -17.24 -24.19
C SER A 1063 -11.18 -18.29 -25.02
N ASN A 1064 -10.34 -17.83 -25.94
CA ASN A 1064 -9.32 -18.68 -26.56
C ASN A 1064 -7.97 -18.38 -25.92
N HIS A 1065 -7.21 -19.43 -25.61
CA HIS A 1065 -5.87 -19.36 -24.99
C HIS A 1065 -4.79 -19.41 -26.08
N TYR A 1066 -3.88 -18.45 -26.05
CA TYR A 1066 -2.76 -18.36 -26.98
C TYR A 1066 -1.43 -18.30 -26.22
N ARG A 1067 -0.40 -18.90 -26.81
CA ARG A 1067 0.97 -18.88 -26.29
C ARG A 1067 1.95 -18.44 -27.35
N PHE A 1068 2.82 -17.47 -27.03
CA PHE A 1068 3.87 -17.00 -27.94
C PHE A 1068 5.24 -16.98 -27.26
N GLY A 1069 6.30 -17.03 -28.08
CA GLY A 1069 7.68 -16.96 -27.61
C GLY A 1069 8.29 -15.57 -27.79
N ASN A 1070 9.23 -15.22 -26.92
CA ASN A 1070 10.09 -14.04 -27.06
C ASN A 1070 11.57 -14.46 -26.84
N PRO A 1071 12.14 -15.23 -27.79
CA PRO A 1071 13.45 -15.85 -27.61
C PRO A 1071 14.56 -14.81 -27.53
N SER A 1072 15.61 -15.13 -26.77
CA SER A 1072 16.87 -14.39 -26.75
C SER A 1072 17.91 -15.18 -27.54
N ARG A 1073 18.04 -14.95 -28.85
CA ARG A 1073 19.11 -15.59 -29.65
C ARG A 1073 20.34 -14.68 -29.70
N ALA A 1074 21.53 -15.28 -29.57
CA ALA A 1074 22.86 -14.63 -29.63
C ALA A 1074 22.93 -13.27 -28.90
N LYS A 1075 23.10 -13.28 -27.57
CA LYS A 1075 23.29 -12.09 -26.72
C LYS A 1075 22.49 -10.85 -27.15
N ASP A 1076 21.15 -10.96 -27.19
CA ASP A 1076 20.17 -9.84 -27.07
C ASP A 1076 19.26 -9.49 -28.27
N TYR A 1077 19.08 -10.35 -29.29
CA TYR A 1077 17.97 -10.20 -30.25
C TYR A 1077 16.63 -10.63 -29.63
N ARG A 1078 15.57 -9.79 -29.66
CA ARG A 1078 14.23 -10.08 -29.10
C ARG A 1078 13.11 -9.55 -30.00
N ALA A 1079 12.14 -10.41 -30.31
CA ALA A 1079 10.92 -10.07 -31.04
C ALA A 1079 9.80 -11.03 -30.63
N PHE A 1080 8.55 -10.63 -30.85
CA PHE A 1080 7.41 -11.50 -30.61
C PHE A 1080 7.31 -12.57 -31.70
N MET A 1081 7.28 -13.85 -31.35
CA MET A 1081 7.02 -14.93 -32.30
C MET A 1081 5.51 -15.11 -32.53
N PRO A 1082 5.08 -15.71 -33.65
CA PRO A 1082 3.67 -16.08 -33.83
C PRO A 1082 3.18 -16.97 -32.69
N ALA A 1083 1.98 -16.71 -32.22
CA ALA A 1083 1.33 -17.46 -31.16
C ALA A 1083 0.72 -18.75 -31.69
N LYS A 1084 0.67 -19.77 -30.83
CA LYS A 1084 -0.09 -21.00 -31.05
C LYS A 1084 -1.34 -20.95 -30.18
N ILE A 1085 -2.47 -21.38 -30.73
CA ILE A 1085 -3.65 -21.65 -29.93
C ILE A 1085 -3.39 -22.89 -29.07
N LEU A 1086 -3.65 -22.79 -27.78
CA LEU A 1086 -3.69 -23.91 -26.87
C LEU A 1086 -5.17 -24.27 -26.76
N ASN A 1087 -5.54 -25.44 -27.28
CA ASN A 1087 -6.94 -25.88 -27.20
C ASN A 1087 -7.36 -25.94 -25.72
N PRO A 1088 -8.60 -25.52 -25.39
CA PRO A 1088 -9.10 -25.43 -24.02
C PRO A 1088 -9.11 -26.76 -23.29
#